data_AF-A0A9D8H8F8-F1
#
_entry.id   AF-A0A9D8H8F8-F1
#
_cell.length_a   1.000
_cell.length_b   1.000
_cell.length_c   1.000
_cell.angle_alpha   90.00
_cell.angle_beta   90.00
_cell.angle_gamma   90.00
#
_symmetry.space_group_name_H-M   'P 1'
#
loop_
_entity.id
_entity.type
_entity.pdbx_description
1 polymer ?
#
loop_
_entity_poly.entity_id
_entity_poly.type
_entity_poly.pdbx_seq_one_letter_code
_entity_poly.pdbx_strand_id
1 'polypeptide(L)'
;MDSLVDWVVQGVPIGCIYGLVAVGLVLTYKTSGVFNLAFSGQAFLCAWFWYDRIVNHGWAIWVAFLVTVFVVAPLTGLLLDRALFRYMRTASWQVKLVTALGLLVAFPEIVKALYSYTPGDFPPSLAGFLGRSSIDFFPIGDNTLSPDSLIIIIITVVAATVLGLLFRYTAMGLQMRAVVESPRMVELAGVDAERVGMVAWMLSSTMAGLAGVLLAPQYQGVNGTEYQLVIVAAIAAGAVGRFQNIPMTLVGAIGIGFVGRMLQDLLASSTLALDVRPSLPFLVLFLLLVFWSRLREGRAAADPLAGVDPPPPAMAHEYKDEALQRTTKLLFPVFMIGFITVMLTLVSGPWVARITLAFVYAVMFLSITVFTGLGGQISLATAGFASIGAFGAVHLFRDLDIPSLATLPIAAVGAGVVGAILVLFMDGLPALVARVTRRPPARLAGLYLTLATLAFALMLDKTVLRRESVIGGDSGLPIDRPDFLSAEHDRRWFLVVFAIFAVVGFLVILIRNGTTGRYMAALRGSDPAAASIGINARMLRIKLFAISAGIAGLGGALLALHSENATPRETVSFLGIVWVVLVVTLGSRTVDGAVNAALGFVIFSTWLLPELGFKSEFAIVLFGLGAITYARHPEGIVEFQTRRSILAQIRARALGNRAKELKAAGELPKEFTPVRFAAGPVFAGPLLYFAYILIGSLFTEGWLSVRSPTILFFIVPSLLYGFGWILLTSLRLERDGGVRFGWLILTAGATVGALAGVWFDSEGWPLRGSLADCVLVGAAAGYACAAFFLLPVHVQTIATRRNWLTTPISWREGRAPAGFVVFGALLLQRTTLTGQSTGSLFEQGFPPSGWPVFFVVSAWVIVWVQWVASVQGAVNELAIGGEGYEPPEEKTHLAAREVAVAVPTGGSE
;
A
#
# COMPACT_ATOMS: atom_id res chain seq x y z
N MET A 1 13.66 44.19 24.96
CA MET A 1 14.66 43.10 25.11
C MET A 1 14.04 41.89 25.78
N ASP A 2 13.05 42.10 26.65
CA ASP A 2 12.37 41.06 27.43
C ASP A 2 11.60 40.04 26.57
N SER A 3 10.97 40.48 25.48
CA SER A 3 10.29 39.59 24.53
C SER A 3 11.25 38.64 23.79
N LEU A 4 12.45 39.10 23.43
CA LEU A 4 13.44 38.26 22.74
C LEU A 4 13.97 37.16 23.67
N VAL A 5 14.22 37.50 24.94
CA VAL A 5 14.62 36.52 25.96
C VAL A 5 13.50 35.51 26.18
N ASP A 6 12.24 35.95 26.24
CA ASP A 6 11.09 35.03 26.36
C ASP A 6 10.99 34.06 25.17
N TRP A 7 11.17 34.55 23.94
CA TRP A 7 11.13 33.71 22.75
C TRP A 7 12.23 32.65 22.74
N VAL A 8 13.43 32.99 23.22
CA VAL A 8 14.53 32.03 23.35
C VAL A 8 14.23 31.01 24.46
N VAL A 9 13.85 31.48 25.64
CA VAL A 9 13.57 30.63 26.82
C VAL A 9 12.46 29.62 26.54
N GLN A 10 11.39 30.02 25.83
CA GLN A 10 10.28 29.14 25.50
C GLN A 10 10.45 28.38 24.18
N GLY A 11 11.20 28.92 23.21
CA GLY A 11 11.39 28.31 21.89
C GLY A 11 12.49 27.24 21.84
N VAL A 12 13.57 27.40 22.63
CA VAL A 12 14.70 26.46 22.65
C VAL A 12 14.30 25.04 23.07
N PRO A 13 13.49 24.80 24.12
CA PRO A 13 13.10 23.45 24.52
C PRO A 13 12.38 22.68 23.41
N ILE A 14 11.43 23.32 22.73
CA ILE A 14 10.71 22.73 21.59
C ILE A 14 11.69 22.46 20.43
N GLY A 15 12.59 23.40 20.16
CA GLY A 15 13.64 23.24 19.16
C GLY A 15 14.64 22.11 19.46
N CYS A 16 14.95 21.87 20.74
CA CYS A 16 15.79 20.75 21.19
C CYS A 16 15.14 19.39 20.86
N ILE A 17 13.83 19.26 21.10
CA ILE A 17 13.07 18.07 20.73
C ILE A 17 13.08 17.87 19.20
N TYR A 18 12.75 18.90 18.43
CA TYR A 18 12.84 18.84 16.96
C TYR A 18 14.26 18.47 16.51
N GLY A 19 15.27 18.92 17.25
CA GLY A 19 16.67 18.58 17.06
C GLY A 19 16.93 17.10 17.24
N LEU A 20 16.49 16.48 18.33
CA LEU A 20 16.64 15.04 18.56
C LEU A 20 15.99 14.21 17.45
N VAL A 21 14.77 14.57 17.06
CA VAL A 21 14.04 13.91 15.98
C VAL A 21 14.79 14.06 14.65
N ALA A 22 15.21 15.29 14.33
CA ALA A 22 15.92 15.59 13.09
C ALA A 22 17.29 14.90 13.02
N VAL A 23 18.04 14.89 14.13
CA VAL A 23 19.34 14.23 14.24
C VAL A 23 19.21 12.73 14.05
N GLY A 24 18.22 12.08 14.68
CA GLY A 24 17.93 10.66 14.47
C GLY A 24 17.51 10.33 13.03
N LEU A 25 16.70 11.20 12.42
CA LEU A 25 16.34 11.07 11.00
C LEU A 25 17.57 11.23 10.08
N VAL A 26 18.43 12.22 10.33
CA VAL A 26 19.66 12.44 9.57
C VAL A 26 20.64 11.28 9.74
N LEU A 27 20.71 10.71 10.95
CA LEU A 27 21.50 9.51 11.24
C LEU A 27 21.09 8.34 10.35
N THR A 28 19.80 8.00 10.27
CA THR A 28 19.32 6.90 9.41
C THR A 28 19.53 7.17 7.93
N TYR A 29 19.23 8.39 7.49
CA TYR A 29 19.39 8.76 6.10
C TYR A 29 20.86 8.70 5.67
N LYS A 30 21.77 9.21 6.51
CA LYS A 30 23.21 9.12 6.27
C LYS A 30 23.61 7.65 6.24
N THR A 31 23.41 6.90 7.30
CA THR A 31 23.96 5.53 7.44
C THR A 31 23.40 4.48 6.48
N SER A 32 22.10 4.54 6.16
CA SER A 32 21.42 3.48 5.40
C SER A 32 20.89 3.93 4.03
N GLY A 33 20.94 5.22 3.72
CA GLY A 33 20.29 5.81 2.55
C GLY A 33 18.76 5.73 2.59
N VAL A 34 18.16 5.33 3.73
CA VAL A 34 16.72 5.27 3.95
C VAL A 34 16.29 6.51 4.73
N PHE A 35 15.32 7.25 4.19
CA PHE A 35 14.68 8.35 4.89
C PHE A 35 13.61 7.81 5.83
N ASN A 36 13.93 7.63 7.11
CA ASN A 36 13.03 7.01 8.09
C ASN A 36 11.88 7.95 8.51
N LEU A 37 10.82 8.00 7.72
CA LEU A 37 9.58 8.70 8.08
C LEU A 37 8.84 8.07 9.26
N ALA A 38 9.07 6.78 9.54
CA ALA A 38 8.44 6.08 10.65
C ALA A 38 8.95 6.52 12.02
N PHE A 39 9.97 7.38 12.08
CA PHE A 39 10.61 7.85 13.31
C PHE A 39 9.58 8.40 14.31
N SER A 40 8.63 9.22 13.86
CA SER A 40 7.55 9.73 14.72
C SER A 40 6.62 8.65 15.25
N GLY A 41 6.36 7.61 14.46
CA GLY A 41 5.61 6.43 14.90
C GLY A 41 6.36 5.63 15.98
N GLN A 42 7.68 5.46 15.82
CA GLN A 42 8.54 4.84 16.85
C GLN A 42 8.56 5.67 18.13
N ALA A 43 8.65 7.00 18.00
CA ALA A 43 8.59 7.93 19.12
C ALA A 43 7.26 7.82 19.87
N PHE A 44 6.14 7.74 19.15
CA PHE A 44 4.81 7.52 19.74
C PHE A 44 4.72 6.18 20.48
N LEU A 45 5.21 5.08 19.89
CA LEU A 45 5.23 3.78 20.55
C LEU A 45 6.02 3.82 21.86
N CYS A 46 7.18 4.48 21.87
CA CYS A 46 8.00 4.61 23.07
C CYS A 46 7.35 5.52 24.11
N ALA A 47 6.76 6.64 23.69
CA ALA A 47 6.04 7.57 24.56
C ALA A 47 4.86 6.88 25.26
N TRP A 48 4.07 6.12 24.49
CA TRP A 48 2.93 5.39 25.02
C TRP A 48 3.37 4.27 25.96
N PHE A 49 4.40 3.49 25.60
CA PHE A 49 4.94 2.46 26.49
C PHE A 49 5.42 3.08 27.82
N TRP A 50 6.15 4.19 27.78
CA TRP A 50 6.61 4.89 28.98
C TRP A 50 5.44 5.37 29.85
N TYR A 51 4.45 6.02 29.22
CA TYR A 51 3.23 6.50 29.89
C TYR A 51 2.47 5.35 30.56
N ASP A 52 2.20 4.28 29.82
CA ASP A 52 1.44 3.11 30.28
C ASP A 52 2.14 2.40 31.44
N ARG A 53 3.47 2.27 31.41
CA ARG A 53 4.22 1.67 32.53
C ARG A 53 4.13 2.49 33.81
N ILE A 54 4.07 3.81 33.72
CA ILE A 54 3.96 4.68 34.90
C ILE A 54 2.53 4.68 35.44
N VAL A 55 1.54 4.94 34.58
CA VAL A 55 0.16 5.17 35.01
C VAL A 55 -0.56 3.86 35.33
N ASN A 56 -0.46 2.86 34.45
CA ASN A 56 -1.22 1.62 34.60
C ASN A 56 -0.47 0.56 35.42
N HIS A 57 0.86 0.60 35.41
CA HIS A 57 1.70 -0.39 36.11
C HIS A 57 2.49 0.18 37.30
N GLY A 58 2.39 1.48 37.59
CA GLY A 58 2.99 2.10 38.78
C GLY A 58 4.52 2.12 38.78
N TRP A 59 5.18 2.01 37.62
CA TRP A 59 6.63 2.03 37.55
C TRP A 59 7.20 3.40 37.94
N ALA A 60 8.34 3.41 38.60
CA ALA A 60 9.10 4.64 38.82
C ALA A 60 9.53 5.26 37.48
N ILE A 61 9.41 6.58 37.35
CA ILE A 61 9.61 7.33 36.10
C ILE A 61 11.00 7.06 35.48
N TRP A 62 12.05 6.99 36.30
CA TRP A 62 13.42 6.66 35.85
C TRP A 62 13.54 5.25 35.29
N VAL A 63 12.91 4.27 35.93
CA VAL A 63 12.96 2.87 35.50
C VAL A 63 12.23 2.75 34.16
N ALA A 64 11.04 3.35 34.06
CA ALA A 64 10.31 3.42 32.80
C ALA A 64 11.16 4.12 31.71
N PHE A 65 11.82 5.24 32.02
CA PHE A 65 12.68 5.95 31.06
C PHE A 65 13.84 5.07 30.57
N LEU A 66 14.59 4.44 31.47
CA LEU A 66 15.75 3.62 31.12
C LEU A 66 15.34 2.41 30.26
N VAL A 67 14.26 1.72 30.63
CA VAL A 67 13.76 0.57 29.86
C VAL A 67 13.25 1.00 28.50
N THR A 68 12.46 2.08 28.42
CA THR A 68 11.93 2.57 27.15
C THR A 68 13.06 3.00 26.20
N VAL A 69 13.99 3.83 26.67
CA VAL A 69 15.02 4.44 25.81
C VAL A 69 16.13 3.45 25.46
N PHE A 70 16.60 2.62 26.39
CA PHE A 70 17.77 1.77 26.16
C PHE A 70 17.45 0.31 25.84
N VAL A 71 16.20 -0.13 25.99
CA VAL A 71 15.78 -1.50 25.66
C VAL A 71 14.73 -1.49 24.57
N VAL A 72 13.54 -0.91 24.82
CA VAL A 72 12.40 -0.98 23.89
C VAL A 72 12.74 -0.27 22.57
N ALA A 73 13.26 0.96 22.65
CA ALA A 73 13.57 1.76 21.50
C ALA A 73 14.62 1.11 20.57
N PRO A 74 15.82 0.71 21.02
CA PRO A 74 16.78 0.01 20.15
C PRO A 74 16.27 -1.37 19.68
N LEU A 75 15.48 -2.09 20.48
CA LEU A 75 14.85 -3.34 20.05
C LEU A 75 13.89 -3.10 18.86
N THR A 76 13.10 -2.02 18.88
CA THR A 76 12.26 -1.67 17.73
C THR A 76 13.09 -1.38 16.48
N GLY A 77 14.22 -0.68 16.61
CA GLY A 77 15.15 -0.45 15.50
C GLY A 77 15.76 -1.73 14.95
N LEU A 78 16.19 -2.64 15.84
CA LEU A 78 16.72 -3.96 15.48
C LEU A 78 15.67 -4.79 14.72
N LEU A 79 14.44 -4.82 15.22
CA LEU A 79 13.33 -5.53 14.58
C LEU A 79 13.05 -4.98 13.18
N LEU A 80 13.04 -3.66 13.01
CA LEU A 80 12.82 -3.04 11.70
C LEU A 80 13.96 -3.31 10.70
N ASP A 81 15.23 -3.26 11.14
CA ASP A 81 16.34 -3.62 10.26
C ASP A 81 16.24 -5.09 9.82
N ARG A 82 16.05 -6.02 10.77
CA ARG A 82 16.04 -7.46 10.50
C ARG A 82 14.80 -7.95 9.76
N ALA A 83 13.63 -7.41 10.06
CA ALA A 83 12.39 -7.83 9.40
C ALA A 83 12.26 -7.21 8.01
N LEU A 84 12.81 -6.01 7.79
CA LEU A 84 12.38 -5.16 6.69
C LEU A 84 13.53 -4.46 5.96
N PHE A 85 14.26 -3.55 6.62
CA PHE A 85 15.19 -2.67 5.90
C PHE A 85 16.43 -3.36 5.34
N ARG A 86 16.87 -4.48 5.92
CA ARG A 86 17.98 -5.27 5.36
C ARG A 86 17.71 -5.73 3.93
N TYR A 87 16.45 -6.02 3.59
CA TYR A 87 16.06 -6.53 2.28
C TYR A 87 15.93 -5.42 1.22
N MET A 88 15.91 -4.15 1.63
CA MET A 88 15.64 -3.01 0.73
C MET A 88 16.86 -2.13 0.46
N ARG A 89 18.07 -2.56 0.84
CA ARG A 89 19.25 -1.70 0.73
C ARG A 89 19.58 -1.32 -0.71
N THR A 90 19.39 -2.25 -1.64
CA THR A 90 19.54 -2.05 -3.10
C THR A 90 18.25 -1.60 -3.79
N ALA A 91 17.13 -1.53 -3.05
CA ALA A 91 15.86 -1.13 -3.62
C ALA A 91 15.86 0.37 -3.99
N SER A 92 15.01 0.73 -4.95
CA SER A 92 14.87 2.12 -5.39
C SER A 92 14.41 3.03 -4.24
N TRP A 93 14.72 4.33 -4.35
CA TRP A 93 14.34 5.31 -3.32
C TRP A 93 12.83 5.35 -3.08
N GLN A 94 12.01 5.05 -4.11
CA GLN A 94 10.56 4.97 -3.99
C GLN A 94 10.13 3.85 -3.04
N VAL A 95 10.76 2.67 -3.15
CA VAL A 95 10.48 1.52 -2.29
C VAL A 95 10.84 1.82 -0.84
N LYS A 96 12.03 2.40 -0.62
CA LYS A 96 12.49 2.81 0.72
C LYS A 96 11.51 3.82 1.35
N LEU A 97 11.08 4.82 0.58
CA LEU A 97 10.19 5.87 1.07
C LEU A 97 8.78 5.36 1.36
N VAL A 98 8.18 4.58 0.46
CA VAL A 98 6.84 4.01 0.64
C VAL A 98 6.80 3.09 1.84
N THR A 99 7.87 2.32 2.06
CA THR A 99 7.93 1.44 3.23
C THR A 99 8.05 2.22 4.53
N ALA A 100 8.83 3.30 4.55
CA ALA A 100 8.89 4.21 5.70
C ALA A 100 7.56 4.92 5.97
N LEU A 101 6.82 5.31 4.91
CA LEU A 101 5.47 5.86 5.02
C LEU A 101 4.46 4.83 5.56
N GLY A 102 4.53 3.58 5.10
CA GLY A 102 3.67 2.51 5.60
C GLY A 102 3.85 2.29 7.09
N LEU A 103 5.10 2.29 7.56
CA LEU A 103 5.42 2.21 8.99
C LEU A 103 4.96 3.45 9.77
N LEU A 104 5.12 4.65 9.21
CA LEU A 104 4.65 5.91 9.84
C LEU A 104 3.16 5.86 10.19
N VAL A 105 2.32 5.29 9.32
CA VAL A 105 0.88 5.16 9.59
C VAL A 105 0.56 3.90 10.41
N ALA A 106 1.32 2.81 10.25
CA ALA A 106 1.09 1.58 11.02
C ALA A 106 1.35 1.77 12.52
N PHE A 107 2.40 2.49 12.91
CA PHE A 107 2.83 2.56 14.31
C PHE A 107 1.75 3.06 15.27
N PRO A 108 1.04 4.17 15.00
CA PRO A 108 -0.01 4.62 15.92
C PRO A 108 -1.16 3.64 16.06
N GLU A 109 -1.53 2.97 14.98
CA GLU A 109 -2.60 1.98 15.00
C GLU A 109 -2.15 0.67 15.68
N ILE A 110 -0.88 0.29 15.55
CA ILE A 110 -0.28 -0.82 16.33
C ILE A 110 -0.36 -0.51 17.82
N VAL A 111 -0.04 0.72 18.24
CA VAL A 111 -0.12 1.10 19.66
C VAL A 111 -1.56 1.04 20.16
N LYS A 112 -2.54 1.61 19.42
CA LYS A 112 -3.96 1.53 19.78
C LYS A 112 -4.51 0.09 19.79
N ALA A 113 -3.90 -0.81 19.03
CA ALA A 113 -4.27 -2.23 19.01
C ALA A 113 -3.64 -3.03 20.15
N LEU A 114 -2.38 -2.73 20.51
CA LEU A 114 -1.66 -3.40 21.59
C LEU A 114 -2.09 -2.92 22.99
N TYR A 115 -2.49 -1.66 23.10
CA TYR A 115 -2.86 -1.03 24.36
C TYR A 115 -4.30 -0.52 24.29
N SER A 116 -5.05 -0.61 25.40
CA SER A 116 -6.38 -0.03 25.53
C SER A 116 -6.29 1.49 25.58
N TYR A 117 -6.09 2.12 24.42
CA TYR A 117 -5.88 3.56 24.28
C TYR A 117 -7.15 4.36 24.60
N THR A 118 -7.08 5.23 25.60
CA THR A 118 -8.05 6.29 25.91
C THR A 118 -7.43 7.66 25.63
N PRO A 119 -8.00 8.47 24.71
CA PRO A 119 -7.52 9.83 24.51
C PRO A 119 -7.89 10.71 25.72
N GLY A 120 -6.92 11.47 26.24
CA GLY A 120 -7.17 12.53 27.23
C GLY A 120 -6.45 12.37 28.58
N ASP A 121 -5.70 11.29 28.78
CA ASP A 121 -4.96 11.13 30.03
C ASP A 121 -3.64 11.93 30.02
N PHE A 122 -3.47 12.79 31.02
CA PHE A 122 -2.31 13.66 31.13
C PHE A 122 -1.05 12.85 31.46
N PRO A 123 0.00 12.91 30.62
CA PRO A 123 1.25 12.24 30.91
C PRO A 123 1.96 12.87 32.12
N PRO A 124 2.67 12.06 32.92
CA PRO A 124 3.39 12.56 34.09
C PRO A 124 4.50 13.55 33.68
N SER A 125 4.70 14.58 34.48
CA SER A 125 5.78 15.56 34.27
C SER A 125 7.16 14.90 34.42
N LEU A 126 8.12 15.34 33.62
CA LEU A 126 9.52 14.90 33.73
C LEU A 126 10.14 15.41 35.02
N ALA A 127 9.61 16.45 35.68
CA ALA A 127 10.05 16.90 37.00
C ALA A 127 10.04 15.78 38.07
N GLY A 128 9.17 14.77 37.89
CA GLY A 128 9.12 13.58 38.74
C GLY A 128 10.39 12.73 38.72
N PHE A 129 11.26 12.93 37.73
CA PHE A 129 12.65 12.47 37.76
C PHE A 129 13.36 12.95 39.04
N LEU A 130 13.24 14.21 39.42
CA LEU A 130 13.91 14.70 40.63
C LEU A 130 13.16 14.35 41.92
N GLY A 131 12.13 13.49 41.86
CA GLY A 131 11.27 13.15 43.01
C GLY A 131 10.45 14.34 43.52
N ARG A 132 10.32 15.39 42.71
CA ARG A 132 9.58 16.61 43.05
C ARG A 132 8.20 16.60 42.38
N SER A 133 7.16 16.86 43.17
CA SER A 133 5.77 16.98 42.72
C SER A 133 5.33 18.44 42.49
N SER A 134 6.21 19.42 42.72
CA SER A 134 5.92 20.85 42.62
C SER A 134 6.82 21.58 41.63
N ILE A 135 6.19 22.54 40.94
CA ILE A 135 6.73 23.36 39.86
C ILE A 135 7.52 24.52 40.48
N ASP A 136 8.72 24.25 40.98
CA ASP A 136 9.66 25.36 41.24
C ASP A 136 10.21 25.80 39.88
N PHE A 137 9.55 26.77 39.27
CA PHE A 137 10.04 27.40 38.06
C PHE A 137 11.43 27.99 38.33
N PHE A 138 12.41 27.71 37.46
CA PHE A 138 13.71 28.37 37.56
C PHE A 138 13.54 29.81 37.06
N PRO A 139 13.71 30.84 37.91
CA PRO A 139 13.62 32.23 37.48
C PRO A 139 14.86 32.58 36.64
N ILE A 140 14.64 33.05 35.42
CA ILE A 140 15.66 33.62 34.54
C ILE A 140 15.24 35.07 34.26
N GLY A 141 15.64 36.00 35.14
CA GLY A 141 15.11 37.36 35.15
C GLY A 141 13.62 37.35 35.51
N ASP A 142 12.79 38.03 34.72
CA ASP A 142 11.32 38.06 34.88
C ASP A 142 10.61 36.84 34.26
N ASN A 143 11.35 35.98 33.54
CA ASN A 143 10.79 34.82 32.84
C ASN A 143 11.01 33.53 33.64
N THR A 144 10.06 32.58 33.52
CA THR A 144 10.09 31.31 34.24
C THR A 144 10.34 30.14 33.28
N LEU A 145 11.34 29.31 33.58
CA LEU A 145 11.61 28.08 32.83
C LEU A 145 10.99 26.88 33.57
N SER A 146 10.13 26.12 32.89
CA SER A 146 9.59 24.86 33.41
C SER A 146 10.71 23.84 33.64
N PRO A 147 10.69 23.05 34.74
CA PRO A 147 11.64 21.97 34.97
C PRO A 147 11.73 20.97 33.80
N ASP A 148 10.61 20.69 33.13
CA ASP A 148 10.55 19.79 31.97
C ASP A 148 11.38 20.35 30.80
N SER A 149 11.29 21.66 30.56
CA SER A 149 12.07 22.36 29.54
C SER A 149 13.58 22.29 29.82
N LEU A 150 13.99 22.41 31.08
CA LEU A 150 15.40 22.27 31.47
C LEU A 150 15.93 20.86 31.22
N ILE A 151 15.16 19.85 31.64
CA ILE A 151 15.51 18.43 31.46
C ILE A 151 15.65 18.11 29.97
N ILE A 152 14.74 18.60 29.13
CA ILE A 152 14.80 18.45 27.67
C ILE A 152 16.10 19.03 27.10
N ILE A 153 16.48 20.24 27.51
CA ILE A 153 17.72 20.88 27.03
C ILE A 153 18.94 20.06 27.45
N ILE A 154 19.03 19.66 28.73
CA ILE A 154 20.15 18.88 29.26
C ILE A 154 20.29 17.55 28.51
N ILE A 155 19.20 16.78 28.41
CA ILE A 155 19.20 15.49 27.73
C ILE A 155 19.56 15.65 26.25
N THR A 156 19.09 16.70 25.60
CA THR A 156 19.42 16.97 24.19
C THR A 156 20.91 17.27 24.00
N VAL A 157 21.50 18.09 24.86
CA VAL A 157 22.94 18.41 24.82
C VAL A 157 23.78 17.17 25.07
N VAL A 158 23.40 16.35 26.05
CA VAL A 158 24.07 15.07 26.34
C VAL A 158 23.98 14.13 25.14
N ALA A 159 22.79 13.91 24.58
CA ALA A 159 22.59 13.04 23.44
C ALA A 159 23.37 13.50 22.20
N ALA A 160 23.35 14.81 21.89
CA ALA A 160 24.11 15.39 20.79
C ALA A 160 25.62 15.24 20.99
N THR A 161 26.12 15.42 22.22
CA THR A 161 27.53 15.24 22.57
C THR A 161 27.96 13.79 22.41
N VAL A 162 27.19 12.85 22.96
CA VAL A 162 27.46 11.41 22.86
C VAL A 162 27.48 10.96 21.39
N LEU A 163 26.52 11.41 20.59
CA LEU A 163 26.47 11.09 19.17
C LEU A 163 27.67 11.71 18.40
N GLY A 164 28.04 12.95 18.74
CA GLY A 164 29.21 13.62 18.18
C GLY A 164 30.51 12.87 18.47
N LEU A 165 30.68 12.40 19.71
CA LEU A 165 31.83 11.58 20.11
C LEU A 165 31.85 10.23 19.38
N LEU A 166 30.69 9.58 19.25
CA LEU A 166 30.55 8.32 18.51
C LEU A 166 31.01 8.49 17.06
N PHE A 167 30.55 9.52 16.36
CA PHE A 167 30.92 9.73 14.96
C PHE A 167 32.37 10.18 14.74
N ARG A 168 32.93 10.95 15.68
CA ARG A 168 34.27 11.51 15.54
C ARG A 168 35.38 10.55 15.97
N TYR A 169 35.15 9.78 17.04
CA TYR A 169 36.22 9.05 17.72
C TYR A 169 36.08 7.52 17.68
N THR A 170 34.98 6.95 17.18
CA THR A 170 34.81 5.48 17.15
C THR A 170 34.99 4.89 15.75
N ALA A 171 35.50 3.64 15.69
CA ALA A 171 35.58 2.85 14.46
C ALA A 171 34.20 2.63 13.84
N MET A 172 33.18 2.46 14.67
CA MET A 172 31.80 2.32 14.22
C MET A 172 31.31 3.56 13.48
N GLY A 173 31.65 4.76 13.98
CA GLY A 173 31.33 6.03 13.32
C GLY A 173 32.04 6.20 11.96
N LEU A 174 33.24 5.62 11.80
CA LEU A 174 33.94 5.58 10.50
C LEU A 174 33.25 4.61 9.52
N GLN A 175 32.96 3.38 9.97
CA GLN A 175 32.26 2.37 9.16
C GLN A 175 30.87 2.86 8.73
N MET A 176 30.12 3.50 9.64
CA MET A 176 28.84 4.12 9.36
C MET A 176 28.91 5.20 8.28
N ARG A 177 30.03 5.93 8.15
CA ARG A 177 30.24 6.91 7.07
C ARG A 177 30.63 6.25 5.76
N ALA A 178 31.39 5.15 5.81
CA ALA A 178 31.80 4.41 4.62
C ALA A 178 30.61 3.67 3.96
N VAL A 179 29.74 3.03 4.76
CA VAL A 179 28.58 2.26 4.24
C VAL A 179 27.61 3.16 3.46
N VAL A 180 27.54 4.45 3.78
CA VAL A 180 26.72 5.44 3.05
C VAL A 180 27.17 5.62 1.61
N GLU A 181 28.47 5.59 1.38
CA GLU A 181 29.04 5.88 0.06
C GLU A 181 28.80 4.72 -0.89
N SER A 182 29.10 3.50 -0.44
CA SER A 182 28.67 2.28 -1.13
C SER A 182 28.74 1.10 -0.16
N PRO A 183 27.57 0.53 0.24
CA PRO A 183 27.54 -0.68 1.07
C PRO A 183 28.31 -1.83 0.42
N ARG A 184 28.17 -1.99 -0.90
CA ARG A 184 28.84 -3.04 -1.69
C ARG A 184 30.36 -2.89 -1.65
N MET A 185 30.90 -1.68 -1.79
CA MET A 185 32.35 -1.45 -1.68
C MET A 185 32.89 -1.71 -0.27
N VAL A 186 32.10 -1.41 0.76
CA VAL A 186 32.48 -1.65 2.15
C VAL A 186 32.46 -3.15 2.49
N GLU A 187 31.48 -3.89 1.94
CA GLU A 187 31.43 -5.35 2.03
C GLU A 187 32.64 -5.99 1.33
N LEU A 188 33.04 -5.48 0.15
CA LEU A 188 34.27 -5.91 -0.53
C LEU A 188 35.54 -5.62 0.28
N ALA A 189 35.54 -4.58 1.11
CA ALA A 189 36.62 -4.26 2.05
C ALA A 189 36.58 -5.11 3.34
N GLY A 190 35.67 -6.09 3.45
CA GLY A 190 35.57 -7.02 4.58
C GLY A 190 34.81 -6.48 5.79
N VAL A 191 34.13 -5.35 5.67
CA VAL A 191 33.29 -4.79 6.75
C VAL A 191 31.85 -5.23 6.54
N ASP A 192 31.26 -5.86 7.56
CA ASP A 192 29.87 -6.31 7.56
C ASP A 192 28.91 -5.10 7.59
N ALA A 193 28.46 -4.67 6.42
CA ALA A 193 27.49 -3.58 6.31
C ALA A 193 26.13 -3.96 6.93
N GLU A 194 25.78 -5.25 7.09
CA GLU A 194 24.57 -5.69 7.81
C GLU A 194 24.62 -5.25 9.26
N ARG A 195 25.72 -5.54 9.96
CA ARG A 195 25.94 -5.10 11.35
C ARG A 195 25.97 -3.59 11.50
N VAL A 196 26.64 -2.89 10.58
CA VAL A 196 26.74 -1.43 10.63
C VAL A 196 25.37 -0.77 10.51
N GLY A 197 24.56 -1.23 9.54
CA GLY A 197 23.18 -0.76 9.37
C GLY A 197 22.30 -1.08 10.58
N MET A 198 22.40 -2.29 11.12
CA MET A 198 21.63 -2.70 12.31
C MET A 198 21.85 -1.77 13.51
N VAL A 199 23.11 -1.47 13.84
CA VAL A 199 23.42 -0.55 14.96
C VAL A 199 22.96 0.86 14.67
N ALA A 200 23.03 1.32 13.42
CA ALA A 200 22.50 2.63 13.03
C ALA A 200 20.98 2.71 13.23
N TRP A 201 20.24 1.66 12.88
CA TRP A 201 18.80 1.55 13.14
C TRP A 201 18.49 1.52 14.65
N MET A 202 19.24 0.75 15.44
CA MET A 202 19.10 0.73 16.91
C MET A 202 19.33 2.12 17.51
N LEU A 203 20.39 2.82 17.09
CA LEU A 203 20.74 4.16 17.58
C LEU A 203 19.69 5.21 17.15
N SER A 204 19.17 5.13 15.93
CA SER A 204 18.08 5.98 15.49
C SER A 204 16.82 5.76 16.29
N SER A 205 16.41 4.51 16.49
CA SER A 205 15.21 4.24 17.25
C SER A 205 15.39 4.62 18.72
N THR A 206 16.60 4.52 19.28
CA THR A 206 16.95 5.10 20.58
C THR A 206 16.71 6.60 20.62
N MET A 207 17.13 7.34 19.59
CA MET A 207 16.83 8.79 19.49
C MET A 207 15.33 9.06 19.34
N ALA A 208 14.59 8.18 18.66
CA ALA A 208 13.13 8.27 18.55
C ALA A 208 12.46 8.04 19.91
N GLY A 209 12.91 7.04 20.66
CA GLY A 209 12.42 6.77 22.01
C GLY A 209 12.72 7.92 22.97
N LEU A 210 13.92 8.49 22.88
CA LEU A 210 14.29 9.67 23.67
C LEU A 210 13.40 10.87 23.36
N ALA A 211 13.26 11.23 22.08
CA ALA A 211 12.36 12.32 21.66
C ALA A 211 10.91 12.02 22.03
N GLY A 212 10.50 10.76 21.95
CA GLY A 212 9.16 10.30 22.29
C GLY A 212 8.80 10.58 23.74
N VAL A 213 9.63 10.11 24.68
CA VAL A 213 9.41 10.32 26.11
C VAL A 213 9.46 11.81 26.49
N LEU A 214 10.35 12.57 25.87
CA LEU A 214 10.49 14.02 26.11
C LEU A 214 9.31 14.84 25.58
N LEU A 215 8.62 14.35 24.54
CA LEU A 215 7.42 14.98 23.98
C LEU A 215 6.16 14.70 24.79
N ALA A 216 6.11 13.58 25.51
CA ALA A 216 4.93 13.18 26.26
C ALA A 216 4.33 14.31 27.11
N PRO A 217 5.06 14.95 28.05
CA PRO A 217 4.50 15.99 28.92
C PRO A 217 4.15 17.30 28.20
N GLN A 218 4.59 17.48 26.94
CA GLN A 218 4.36 18.72 26.18
C GLN A 218 2.97 18.78 25.55
N TYR A 219 2.31 17.63 25.47
CA TYR A 219 0.95 17.52 24.96
C TYR A 219 -0.04 17.26 26.09
N GLN A 220 -1.27 17.72 25.89
CA GLN A 220 -2.40 17.46 26.80
C GLN A 220 -2.82 15.97 26.83
N GLY A 221 -2.16 15.13 26.04
CA GLY A 221 -2.34 13.69 25.98
C GLY A 221 -1.38 13.07 24.96
N VAL A 222 -1.07 11.79 25.12
CA VAL A 222 -0.16 11.07 24.21
C VAL A 222 -0.95 10.66 22.96
N ASN A 223 -1.06 11.54 21.96
CA ASN A 223 -1.84 11.30 20.73
C ASN A 223 -0.94 11.06 19.51
N GLY A 224 -1.15 9.95 18.79
CA GLY A 224 -0.35 9.59 17.61
C GLY A 224 -0.29 10.67 16.52
N THR A 225 -1.38 11.42 16.31
CA THR A 225 -1.42 12.49 15.30
C THR A 225 -0.43 13.61 15.62
N GLU A 226 -0.32 14.03 16.88
CA GLU A 226 0.60 15.10 17.29
C GLU A 226 2.06 14.68 17.06
N TYR A 227 2.40 13.44 17.43
CA TYR A 227 3.75 12.89 17.18
C TYR A 227 4.06 12.80 15.69
N GLN A 228 3.09 12.43 14.86
CA GLN A 228 3.25 12.39 13.40
C GLN A 228 3.52 13.77 12.81
N LEU A 229 2.95 14.85 13.36
CA LEU A 229 3.22 16.22 12.88
C LEU A 229 4.65 16.69 13.22
N VAL A 230 5.25 16.18 14.30
CA VAL A 230 6.64 16.50 14.69
C VAL A 230 7.64 16.11 13.60
N ILE A 231 7.37 15.07 12.81
CA ILE A 231 8.28 14.64 11.73
C ILE A 231 8.56 15.78 10.77
N VAL A 232 7.59 16.65 10.52
CA VAL A 232 7.75 17.74 9.54
C VAL A 232 8.66 18.83 10.06
N ALA A 233 8.51 19.23 11.32
CA ALA A 233 9.44 20.16 11.96
C ALA A 233 10.86 19.60 11.96
N ALA A 234 11.00 18.30 12.19
CA ALA A 234 12.28 17.61 12.13
C ALA A 234 12.87 17.53 10.71
N ILE A 235 12.03 17.32 9.69
CA ILE A 235 12.43 17.36 8.27
C ILE A 235 12.90 18.77 7.90
N ALA A 236 12.20 19.82 8.36
CA ALA A 236 12.60 21.21 8.14
C ALA A 236 13.97 21.50 8.76
N ALA A 237 14.19 21.06 10.00
CA ALA A 237 15.50 21.16 10.66
C ALA A 237 16.59 20.36 9.94
N GLY A 238 16.27 19.14 9.52
CA GLY A 238 17.13 18.28 8.72
C GLY A 238 17.54 18.94 7.40
N ALA A 239 16.60 19.63 6.74
CA ALA A 239 16.84 20.39 5.53
C ALA A 239 17.84 21.53 5.77
N VAL A 240 17.79 22.25 6.90
CA VAL A 240 18.82 23.25 7.24
C VAL A 240 20.22 22.64 7.28
N GLY A 241 20.35 21.43 7.85
CA GLY A 241 21.60 20.66 7.87
C GLY A 241 21.88 19.82 6.61
N ARG A 242 21.12 20.02 5.53
CA ARG A 242 21.23 19.28 4.24
C ARG A 242 21.13 17.76 4.37
N PHE A 243 20.51 17.26 5.44
CA PHE A 243 20.48 15.85 5.82
C PHE A 243 21.87 15.19 5.90
N GLN A 244 22.94 15.96 6.11
CA GLN A 244 24.33 15.47 6.15
C GLN A 244 25.11 15.98 7.37
N ASN A 245 24.82 17.22 7.78
CA ASN A 245 25.52 17.93 8.84
C ASN A 245 24.67 18.01 10.11
N ILE A 246 24.92 17.10 11.03
CA ILE A 246 24.20 16.94 12.31
C ILE A 246 24.22 18.23 13.16
N PRO A 247 25.37 18.90 13.39
CA PRO A 247 25.39 20.19 14.09
C PRO A 247 24.49 21.27 13.46
N MET A 248 24.54 21.42 12.14
CA MET A 248 23.70 22.38 11.44
C MET A 248 22.22 22.01 11.50
N THR A 249 21.90 20.71 11.54
CA THR A 249 20.54 20.23 11.79
C THR A 249 20.04 20.64 13.18
N LEU A 250 20.87 20.49 14.22
CA LEU A 250 20.50 20.89 15.58
C LEU A 250 20.29 22.40 15.71
N VAL A 251 21.20 23.20 15.13
CA VAL A 251 21.05 24.67 15.08
C VAL A 251 19.79 25.05 14.30
N GLY A 252 19.53 24.39 13.18
CA GLY A 252 18.30 24.58 12.41
C GLY A 252 17.04 24.27 13.22
N ALA A 253 17.04 23.20 14.02
CA ALA A 253 15.92 22.83 14.87
C ALA A 253 15.65 23.86 15.98
N ILE A 254 16.70 24.31 16.66
CA ILE A 254 16.61 25.38 17.67
C ILE A 254 16.10 26.67 17.03
N GLY A 255 16.61 27.02 15.84
CA GLY A 255 16.12 28.16 15.07
C GLY A 255 14.64 28.06 14.69
N ILE A 256 14.17 26.88 14.29
CA ILE A 256 12.74 26.63 14.00
C ILE A 256 11.89 26.75 15.27
N GLY A 257 12.37 26.26 16.41
CA GLY A 257 11.71 26.43 17.71
C GLY A 257 11.59 27.90 18.11
N PHE A 258 12.69 28.65 17.99
CA PHE A 258 12.74 30.09 18.26
C PHE A 258 11.81 30.89 17.34
N VAL A 259 11.91 30.70 16.01
CA VAL A 259 11.05 31.38 15.03
C VAL A 259 9.59 31.00 15.25
N GLY A 260 9.33 29.74 15.58
CA GLY A 260 8.00 29.26 15.97
C GLY A 260 7.45 30.08 17.13
N ARG A 261 8.20 30.24 18.22
CA ARG A 261 7.75 31.02 19.39
C ARG A 261 7.64 32.52 19.09
N MET A 262 8.59 33.10 18.37
CA MET A 262 8.57 34.52 17.97
C MET A 262 7.32 34.85 17.14
N LEU A 263 7.03 34.04 16.12
CA LEU A 263 5.85 34.25 15.27
C LEU A 263 4.56 34.07 16.05
N GLN A 264 4.52 33.17 17.04
CA GLN A 264 3.35 32.99 17.89
C GLN A 264 3.02 34.25 18.70
N ASP A 265 4.04 34.93 19.20
CA ASP A 265 3.88 36.17 19.98
C ASP A 265 3.56 37.36 19.07
N LEU A 266 4.34 37.57 18.00
CA LEU A 266 4.15 38.67 17.05
C LEU A 266 2.80 38.66 16.34
N LEU A 267 2.26 37.47 16.08
CA LEU A 267 1.02 37.32 15.34
C LEU A 267 -0.20 37.15 16.27
N ALA A 268 -0.02 37.15 17.60
CA ALA A 268 -1.08 36.86 18.58
C ALA A 268 -2.36 37.71 18.44
N SER A 269 -2.27 38.92 17.87
CA SER A 269 -3.37 39.87 17.72
C SER A 269 -4.20 39.75 16.42
N SER A 270 -3.78 38.93 15.45
CA SER A 270 -4.47 38.82 14.15
C SER A 270 -5.22 37.50 14.00
N THR A 271 -6.45 37.53 13.48
CA THR A 271 -7.27 36.33 13.24
C THR A 271 -6.61 35.36 12.24
N LEU A 272 -5.90 35.90 11.25
CA LEU A 272 -5.06 35.16 10.29
C LEU A 272 -3.94 34.35 10.97
N ALA A 273 -3.47 34.79 12.14
CA ALA A 273 -2.40 34.10 12.86
C ALA A 273 -2.85 32.80 13.53
N LEU A 274 -4.08 32.77 14.04
CA LEU A 274 -4.61 31.58 14.72
C LEU A 274 -4.70 30.40 13.74
N ASP A 275 -4.97 30.70 12.46
CA ASP A 275 -5.01 29.72 11.37
C ASP A 275 -3.62 29.34 10.86
N VAL A 276 -2.70 30.31 10.74
CA VAL A 276 -1.35 30.04 10.20
C VAL A 276 -0.43 29.41 11.24
N ARG A 277 -0.67 29.62 12.54
CA ARG A 277 0.20 29.18 13.65
C ARG A 277 0.52 27.68 13.65
N PRO A 278 -0.44 26.74 13.55
CA PRO A 278 -0.12 25.32 13.50
C PRO A 278 0.63 24.94 12.22
N SER A 279 0.52 25.76 11.17
CA SER A 279 1.09 25.45 9.86
C SER A 279 2.56 25.86 9.69
N LEU A 280 3.11 26.62 10.64
CA LEU A 280 4.43 27.25 10.53
C LEU A 280 5.57 26.27 10.20
N PRO A 281 5.68 25.08 10.81
CA PRO A 281 6.74 24.14 10.45
C PRO A 281 6.63 23.65 8.99
N PHE A 282 5.41 23.49 8.47
CA PHE A 282 5.19 23.08 7.08
C PHE A 282 5.50 24.23 6.11
N LEU A 283 5.11 25.46 6.45
CA LEU A 283 5.46 26.65 5.66
C LEU A 283 6.98 26.82 5.59
N VAL A 284 7.68 26.73 6.72
CA VAL A 284 9.14 26.84 6.77
C VAL A 284 9.79 25.72 5.96
N LEU A 285 9.35 24.47 6.10
CA LEU A 285 9.84 23.37 5.26
C LEU A 285 9.64 23.65 3.77
N PHE A 286 8.44 24.06 3.38
CA PHE A 286 8.09 24.34 1.99
C PHE A 286 8.95 25.47 1.43
N LEU A 287 9.09 26.59 2.15
CA LEU A 287 9.92 27.72 1.75
C LEU A 287 11.41 27.34 1.67
N LEU A 288 11.93 26.58 2.64
CA LEU A 288 13.33 26.12 2.61
C LEU A 288 13.59 25.24 1.38
N LEU A 289 12.69 24.30 1.07
CA LEU A 289 12.82 23.44 -0.11
C LEU A 289 12.67 24.22 -1.43
N VAL A 290 11.83 25.27 -1.45
CA VAL A 290 11.64 26.13 -2.61
C VAL A 290 12.85 27.04 -2.85
N PHE A 291 13.25 27.82 -1.85
CA PHE A 291 14.26 28.87 -2.02
C PHE A 291 15.70 28.38 -1.86
N TRP A 292 15.95 27.29 -1.13
CA TRP A 292 17.31 26.83 -0.88
C TRP A 292 17.81 25.86 -1.95
N SER A 293 18.31 26.42 -3.06
CA SER A 293 18.75 25.65 -4.24
C SER A 293 19.79 24.56 -3.95
N ARG A 294 20.69 24.79 -2.98
CA ARG A 294 21.74 23.82 -2.59
C ARG A 294 21.22 22.49 -2.03
N LEU A 295 19.97 22.45 -1.54
CA LEU A 295 19.35 21.19 -1.12
C LEU A 295 19.01 20.29 -2.31
N ARG A 296 18.82 20.90 -3.48
CA ARG A 296 18.42 20.23 -4.72
C ARG A 296 19.61 19.70 -5.51
N GLU A 297 20.83 20.10 -5.15
CA GLU A 297 22.10 19.69 -5.77
C GLU A 297 22.60 18.33 -5.23
N GLY A 298 21.73 17.52 -4.62
CA GLY A 298 22.11 16.23 -4.07
C GLY A 298 22.75 15.35 -5.15
N ARG A 299 24.03 15.01 -4.97
CA ARG A 299 24.67 13.90 -5.70
C ARG A 299 23.75 12.70 -5.54
N ALA A 300 23.17 12.23 -6.63
CA ALA A 300 22.79 10.83 -6.69
C ALA A 300 24.07 10.08 -6.38
N ALA A 301 24.18 9.53 -5.17
CA ALA A 301 25.05 8.39 -4.94
C ALA A 301 24.45 7.28 -5.80
N ALA A 302 24.70 7.37 -7.11
CA ALA A 302 24.55 6.24 -8.00
C ALA A 302 25.57 5.27 -7.43
N ASP A 303 25.08 4.20 -6.82
CA ASP A 303 25.93 3.07 -6.52
C ASP A 303 26.77 2.81 -7.78
N PRO A 304 28.11 2.89 -7.71
CA PRO A 304 28.95 2.74 -8.89
C PRO A 304 28.74 1.40 -9.59
N LEU A 305 28.12 0.43 -8.90
CA LEU A 305 27.75 -0.89 -9.41
C LEU A 305 26.29 -1.01 -9.88
N ALA A 306 25.48 0.05 -9.80
CA ALA A 306 24.06 0.03 -10.22
C ALA A 306 23.85 -0.32 -11.70
N GLY A 307 24.87 -0.10 -12.55
CA GLY A 307 24.84 -0.51 -13.97
C GLY A 307 24.92 -2.02 -14.19
N VAL A 308 25.26 -2.79 -13.14
CA VAL A 308 25.31 -4.28 -13.18
C VAL A 308 23.98 -4.89 -12.75
N ASP A 309 23.09 -4.12 -12.11
CA ASP A 309 21.79 -4.63 -11.67
C ASP A 309 20.89 -4.91 -12.90
N PRO A 310 20.18 -6.05 -12.93
CA PRO A 310 19.26 -6.34 -14.03
C PRO A 310 18.17 -5.27 -14.09
N PRO A 311 17.71 -4.91 -15.30
CA PRO A 311 16.63 -3.94 -15.45
C PRO A 311 15.39 -4.41 -14.69
N PRO A 312 14.57 -3.47 -14.17
CA PRO A 312 13.34 -3.85 -13.49
C PRO A 312 12.47 -4.67 -14.45
N PRO A 313 11.78 -5.70 -13.94
CA PRO A 313 11.00 -6.57 -14.78
C PRO A 313 9.91 -5.83 -15.55
N ALA A 314 9.70 -6.25 -16.80
CA ALA A 314 8.62 -5.76 -17.64
C ALA A 314 7.25 -6.02 -17.01
N MET A 315 6.26 -5.22 -17.43
CA MET A 315 4.90 -5.35 -16.91
C MET A 315 4.21 -6.62 -17.43
N ALA A 316 3.32 -7.21 -16.65
CA ALA A 316 2.56 -8.42 -16.96
C ALA A 316 1.82 -8.35 -18.30
N HIS A 317 1.32 -7.16 -18.67
CA HIS A 317 0.63 -6.96 -19.94
C HIS A 317 1.55 -7.05 -21.17
N GLU A 318 2.85 -6.80 -21.01
CA GLU A 318 3.86 -6.93 -22.07
C GLU A 318 4.16 -8.40 -22.39
N TYR A 319 3.95 -9.29 -21.42
CA TYR A 319 4.09 -10.74 -21.61
C TYR A 319 2.87 -11.42 -22.24
N LYS A 320 1.75 -10.73 -22.47
CA LYS A 320 0.52 -11.37 -23.00
C LYS A 320 0.67 -11.73 -24.48
N ASP A 321 0.67 -13.04 -24.78
CA ASP A 321 0.54 -13.57 -26.15
C ASP A 321 -0.69 -13.04 -26.90
N GLU A 322 -0.63 -12.95 -28.24
CA GLU A 322 -1.74 -12.48 -29.08
C GLU A 322 -3.05 -13.25 -28.83
N ALA A 323 -2.98 -14.56 -28.63
CA ALA A 323 -4.15 -15.38 -28.33
C ALA A 323 -4.81 -14.98 -27.01
N LEU A 324 -4.01 -14.75 -25.96
CA LEU A 324 -4.50 -14.31 -24.66
C LEU A 324 -5.05 -12.89 -24.72
N GLN A 325 -4.45 -12.01 -25.54
CA GLN A 325 -4.96 -10.67 -25.77
C GLN A 325 -6.33 -10.69 -26.47
N ARG A 326 -6.52 -11.52 -27.51
CA ARG A 326 -7.82 -11.65 -28.20
C ARG A 326 -8.90 -12.17 -27.26
N THR A 327 -8.60 -13.20 -26.48
CA THR A 327 -9.55 -13.75 -25.49
C THR A 327 -9.91 -12.71 -24.43
N THR A 328 -8.93 -11.96 -23.92
CA THR A 328 -9.18 -10.89 -22.94
C THR A 328 -10.06 -9.80 -23.54
N LYS A 329 -9.81 -9.35 -24.78
CA LYS A 329 -10.60 -8.32 -25.46
C LYS A 329 -12.06 -8.72 -25.66
N LEU A 330 -12.34 -10.02 -25.87
CA LEU A 330 -13.69 -10.53 -26.07
C LEU A 330 -14.42 -10.79 -24.74
N LEU A 331 -13.73 -11.34 -23.74
CA LEU A 331 -14.33 -11.65 -22.44
C LEU A 331 -14.52 -10.42 -21.54
N PHE A 332 -13.66 -9.40 -21.66
CA PHE A 332 -13.75 -8.20 -20.83
C PHE A 332 -15.08 -7.44 -20.95
N PRO A 333 -15.63 -7.13 -22.14
CA PRO A 333 -16.93 -6.47 -22.25
C PRO A 333 -18.07 -7.35 -21.70
N VAL A 334 -18.02 -8.66 -21.92
CA VAL A 334 -19.00 -9.61 -21.37
C VAL A 334 -18.96 -9.58 -19.83
N PHE A 335 -17.77 -9.59 -19.25
CA PHE A 335 -17.58 -9.46 -17.80
C PHE A 335 -18.08 -8.11 -17.28
N MET A 336 -17.82 -7.01 -17.98
CA MET A 336 -18.29 -5.67 -17.59
C MET A 336 -19.81 -5.54 -17.65
N ILE A 337 -20.44 -6.03 -18.72
CA ILE A 337 -21.91 -6.04 -18.83
C ILE A 337 -22.50 -6.90 -17.71
N GLY A 338 -21.96 -8.10 -17.50
CA GLY A 338 -22.38 -8.97 -16.40
C GLY A 338 -22.23 -8.28 -15.03
N PHE A 339 -21.10 -7.64 -14.76
CA PHE A 339 -20.84 -6.92 -13.52
C PHE A 339 -21.85 -5.78 -13.28
N ILE A 340 -22.12 -4.96 -14.29
CA ILE A 340 -23.09 -3.86 -14.20
C ILE A 340 -24.49 -4.40 -13.97
N THR A 341 -24.93 -5.39 -14.75
CA THR A 341 -26.25 -6.02 -14.58
C THR A 341 -26.41 -6.56 -13.16
N VAL A 342 -25.37 -7.19 -12.62
CA VAL A 342 -25.38 -7.75 -11.26
C VAL A 342 -25.46 -6.70 -10.18
N MET A 343 -24.69 -5.61 -10.32
CA MET A 343 -24.76 -4.48 -9.39
C MET A 343 -26.13 -3.79 -9.41
N LEU A 344 -26.77 -3.73 -10.57
CA LEU A 344 -28.09 -3.12 -10.72
C LEU A 344 -29.22 -3.99 -10.21
N THR A 345 -29.18 -5.31 -10.43
CA THR A 345 -30.35 -6.17 -10.19
C THR A 345 -30.24 -7.03 -8.93
N LEU A 346 -29.07 -7.60 -8.62
CA LEU A 346 -28.92 -8.48 -7.46
C LEU A 346 -28.29 -7.85 -6.21
N VAL A 347 -27.50 -6.79 -6.30
CA VAL A 347 -26.83 -6.26 -5.10
C VAL A 347 -27.75 -5.32 -4.30
N SER A 348 -27.71 -5.42 -2.97
CA SER A 348 -28.51 -4.65 -2.03
C SER A 348 -27.96 -3.25 -1.90
N GLY A 349 -28.84 -2.29 -1.60
CA GLY A 349 -28.50 -0.87 -1.46
C GLY A 349 -27.23 -0.62 -0.66
N PRO A 350 -27.06 -1.19 0.56
CA PRO A 350 -25.84 -0.96 1.36
C PRO A 350 -24.54 -1.44 0.69
N TRP A 351 -24.59 -2.55 -0.05
CA TRP A 351 -23.42 -3.06 -0.77
C TRP A 351 -23.17 -2.31 -2.06
N VAL A 352 -24.22 -1.89 -2.77
CA VAL A 352 -24.11 -0.97 -3.89
C VAL A 352 -23.43 0.32 -3.43
N ALA A 353 -23.82 0.87 -2.28
CA ALA A 353 -23.19 2.06 -1.71
C ALA A 353 -21.70 1.83 -1.38
N ARG A 354 -21.34 0.72 -0.71
CA ARG A 354 -19.92 0.39 -0.40
C ARG A 354 -19.07 0.15 -1.64
N ILE A 355 -19.60 -0.54 -2.65
CA ILE A 355 -18.89 -0.76 -3.92
C ILE A 355 -18.78 0.56 -4.70
N THR A 356 -19.81 1.39 -4.66
CA THR A 356 -19.77 2.75 -5.24
C THR A 356 -18.67 3.57 -4.58
N LEU A 357 -18.60 3.57 -3.24
CA LEU A 357 -17.52 4.21 -2.49
C LEU A 357 -16.14 3.67 -2.91
N ALA A 358 -16.02 2.36 -3.14
CA ALA A 358 -14.79 1.78 -3.65
C ALA A 358 -14.43 2.31 -5.04
N PHE A 359 -15.38 2.51 -5.95
CA PHE A 359 -15.09 3.15 -7.25
C PHE A 359 -14.76 4.64 -7.13
N VAL A 360 -15.36 5.37 -6.17
CA VAL A 360 -14.95 6.74 -5.85
C VAL A 360 -13.48 6.78 -5.41
N TYR A 361 -13.07 5.90 -4.49
CA TYR A 361 -11.67 5.75 -4.11
C TYR A 361 -10.80 5.27 -5.28
N ALA A 362 -11.30 4.43 -6.18
CA ALA A 362 -10.56 3.98 -7.36
C ALA A 362 -10.23 5.16 -8.28
N VAL A 363 -11.16 6.11 -8.47
CA VAL A 363 -10.89 7.35 -9.20
C VAL A 363 -9.81 8.18 -8.51
N MET A 364 -9.89 8.35 -7.19
CA MET A 364 -8.80 9.01 -6.44
C MET A 364 -7.47 8.28 -6.59
N PHE A 365 -7.44 6.95 -6.56
CA PHE A 365 -6.23 6.14 -6.66
C PHE A 365 -5.64 6.11 -8.07
N LEU A 366 -6.44 6.38 -9.10
CA LEU A 366 -5.93 6.63 -10.45
C LEU A 366 -5.02 7.87 -10.51
N SER A 367 -5.24 8.88 -9.65
CA SER A 367 -4.31 10.01 -9.54
C SER A 367 -2.91 9.56 -9.09
N ILE A 368 -2.85 8.69 -8.08
CA ILE A 368 -1.60 8.10 -7.58
C ILE A 368 -0.96 7.22 -8.64
N THR A 369 -1.78 6.52 -9.44
CA THR A 369 -1.31 5.67 -10.55
C THR A 369 -0.65 6.51 -11.64
N VAL A 370 -1.24 7.65 -11.99
CA VAL A 370 -0.63 8.59 -12.95
C VAL A 370 0.67 9.15 -12.37
N PHE A 371 0.63 9.67 -11.15
CA PHE A 371 1.78 10.36 -10.56
C PHE A 371 2.94 9.42 -10.22
N THR A 372 2.66 8.39 -9.43
CA THR A 372 3.65 7.45 -8.88
C THR A 372 3.94 6.32 -9.85
N GLY A 373 2.89 5.79 -10.48
CA GLY A 373 3.02 4.72 -11.46
C GLY A 373 3.74 5.17 -12.72
N LEU A 374 3.19 6.16 -13.44
CA LEU A 374 3.75 6.62 -14.72
C LEU A 374 4.91 7.60 -14.53
N GLY A 375 4.75 8.58 -13.64
CA GLY A 375 5.76 9.63 -13.41
C GLY A 375 7.00 9.18 -12.62
N GLY A 376 6.93 8.06 -11.90
CA GLY A 376 8.06 7.54 -11.11
C GLY A 376 8.46 8.40 -9.91
N GLN A 377 7.61 9.34 -9.51
CA GLN A 377 7.80 10.26 -8.39
C GLN A 377 6.67 10.07 -7.37
N ILE A 378 6.88 10.36 -6.09
CA ILE A 378 5.82 10.23 -5.08
C ILE A 378 5.30 11.61 -4.70
N SER A 379 3.99 11.80 -4.74
CA SER A 379 3.30 13.01 -4.26
C SER A 379 2.44 12.63 -3.06
N LEU A 380 2.64 13.34 -1.94
CA LEU A 380 1.84 13.20 -0.72
C LEU A 380 0.76 14.27 -0.59
N ALA A 381 0.54 15.05 -1.67
CA ALA A 381 -0.50 16.08 -1.73
C ALA A 381 -1.84 15.60 -2.30
N THR A 382 -1.96 14.32 -2.62
CA THR A 382 -3.15 13.75 -3.28
C THR A 382 -4.43 13.97 -2.48
N ALA A 383 -4.42 13.74 -1.17
CA ALA A 383 -5.55 14.03 -0.29
C ALA A 383 -5.86 15.52 -0.23
N GLY A 384 -4.85 16.39 -0.14
CA GLY A 384 -5.06 17.84 -0.18
C GLY A 384 -5.73 18.32 -1.49
N PHE A 385 -5.35 17.76 -2.64
CA PHE A 385 -6.03 18.04 -3.91
C PHE A 385 -7.46 17.48 -3.93
N ALA A 386 -7.70 16.32 -3.31
CA ALA A 386 -9.05 15.79 -3.13
C ALA A 386 -9.90 16.72 -2.25
N SER A 387 -9.36 17.27 -1.16
CA SER A 387 -10.07 18.25 -0.32
C SER A 387 -10.42 19.53 -1.08
N ILE A 388 -9.50 20.07 -1.88
CA ILE A 388 -9.77 21.24 -2.75
C ILE A 388 -10.95 20.91 -3.68
N GLY A 389 -10.97 19.71 -4.25
CA GLY A 389 -12.07 19.26 -5.11
C GLY A 389 -13.39 19.08 -4.36
N ALA A 390 -13.36 18.47 -3.17
CA ALA A 390 -14.53 18.23 -2.33
C ALA A 390 -15.18 19.55 -1.88
N PHE A 391 -14.45 20.38 -1.15
CA PHE A 391 -14.97 21.66 -0.66
C PHE A 391 -15.22 22.66 -1.80
N GLY A 392 -14.39 22.62 -2.86
CA GLY A 392 -14.64 23.40 -4.06
C GLY A 392 -15.97 23.05 -4.72
N ALA A 393 -16.31 21.77 -4.83
CA ALA A 393 -17.59 21.33 -5.37
C ALA A 393 -18.77 21.75 -4.50
N VAL A 394 -18.64 21.70 -3.17
CA VAL A 394 -19.70 22.15 -2.25
C VAL A 394 -19.94 23.66 -2.35
N HIS A 395 -18.89 24.47 -2.40
CA HIS A 395 -19.04 25.91 -2.61
C HIS A 395 -19.63 26.26 -3.99
N LEU A 396 -19.24 25.52 -5.04
CA LEU A 396 -19.85 25.69 -6.37
C LEU A 396 -21.34 25.35 -6.37
N PHE A 397 -21.75 24.32 -5.63
CA PHE A 397 -23.15 23.91 -5.50
C PHE A 397 -23.96 24.91 -4.65
N ARG A 398 -23.44 25.28 -3.48
CA ARG A 398 -24.17 26.09 -2.48
C ARG A 398 -24.16 27.58 -2.79
N ASP A 399 -23.03 28.13 -3.22
CA ASP A 399 -22.85 29.59 -3.35
C ASP A 399 -23.11 30.09 -4.78
N LEU A 400 -22.98 29.21 -5.78
CA LEU A 400 -23.14 29.54 -7.20
C LEU A 400 -24.30 28.78 -7.87
N ASP A 401 -25.08 28.02 -7.11
CA ASP A 401 -26.24 27.22 -7.56
C ASP A 401 -25.94 26.33 -8.79
N ILE A 402 -24.68 25.87 -8.93
CA ILE A 402 -24.27 25.02 -10.06
C ILE A 402 -24.79 23.61 -9.84
N PRO A 403 -25.40 22.96 -10.85
CA PRO A 403 -25.86 21.57 -10.74
C PRO A 403 -24.77 20.61 -10.27
N SER A 404 -25.10 19.68 -9.39
CA SER A 404 -24.15 18.78 -8.71
C SER A 404 -23.28 17.94 -9.65
N LEU A 405 -23.72 17.60 -10.87
CA LEU A 405 -22.86 16.94 -11.87
C LEU A 405 -21.87 17.90 -12.55
N ALA A 406 -22.25 19.17 -12.74
CA ALA A 406 -21.42 20.17 -13.39
C ALA A 406 -20.29 20.66 -12.46
N THR A 407 -20.44 20.51 -11.14
CA THR A 407 -19.37 20.82 -10.18
C THR A 407 -18.18 19.88 -10.33
N LEU A 408 -18.37 18.62 -10.74
CA LEU A 408 -17.31 17.62 -10.91
C LEU A 408 -16.19 18.05 -11.88
N PRO A 409 -16.46 18.39 -13.16
CA PRO A 409 -15.41 18.83 -14.08
C PRO A 409 -14.78 20.17 -13.65
N ILE A 410 -15.54 21.09 -13.05
CA ILE A 410 -15.02 22.38 -12.58
C ILE A 410 -14.07 22.16 -11.40
N ALA A 411 -14.43 21.32 -10.44
CA ALA A 411 -13.58 20.93 -9.32
C ALA A 411 -12.31 20.21 -9.80
N ALA A 412 -12.42 19.35 -10.81
CA ALA A 412 -11.27 18.70 -11.45
C ALA A 412 -10.31 19.71 -12.09
N VAL A 413 -10.84 20.68 -12.84
CA VAL A 413 -10.02 21.75 -13.45
C VAL A 413 -9.39 22.64 -12.38
N GLY A 414 -10.15 23.03 -11.36
CA GLY A 414 -9.67 23.85 -10.24
C GLY A 414 -8.51 23.18 -9.50
N ALA A 415 -8.67 21.91 -9.10
CA ALA A 415 -7.60 21.14 -8.48
C ALA A 415 -6.40 20.95 -9.42
N GLY A 416 -6.63 20.73 -10.71
CA GLY A 416 -5.59 20.64 -11.73
C GLY A 416 -4.78 21.93 -11.89
N VAL A 417 -5.44 23.09 -11.87
CA VAL A 417 -4.79 24.41 -11.90
C VAL A 417 -3.96 24.62 -10.63
N VAL A 418 -4.49 24.30 -9.45
CA VAL A 418 -3.72 24.39 -8.20
C VAL A 418 -2.50 23.47 -8.24
N GLY A 419 -2.64 22.25 -8.76
CA GLY A 419 -1.51 21.33 -8.97
C GLY A 419 -0.46 21.88 -9.94
N ALA A 420 -0.87 22.52 -11.03
CA ALA A 420 0.04 23.17 -11.97
C ALA A 420 0.77 24.36 -11.35
N ILE A 421 0.05 25.22 -10.61
CA ILE A 421 0.61 26.36 -9.87
C ILE A 421 1.63 25.88 -8.83
N LEU A 422 1.32 24.80 -8.10
CA LEU A 422 2.22 24.23 -7.12
C LEU A 422 3.57 23.87 -7.76
N VAL A 423 3.57 23.18 -8.89
CA VAL A 423 4.82 22.83 -9.59
C VAL A 423 5.52 24.06 -10.16
N LEU A 424 4.77 25.03 -10.69
CA LEU A 424 5.34 26.29 -11.16
C LEU A 424 6.03 27.04 -10.01
N PHE A 425 5.48 27.00 -8.82
CA PHE A 425 6.11 27.58 -7.64
C PHE A 425 7.34 26.77 -7.21
N MET A 426 7.25 25.44 -7.21
CA MET A 426 8.31 24.54 -6.75
C MET A 426 9.53 24.48 -7.69
N ASP A 427 9.30 24.42 -9.01
CA ASP A 427 10.35 24.28 -10.04
C ASP A 427 10.57 25.58 -10.85
N GLY A 428 9.56 26.44 -10.99
CA GLY A 428 9.62 27.66 -11.80
C GLY A 428 10.24 28.85 -11.05
N LEU A 429 9.79 29.13 -9.82
CA LEU A 429 10.32 30.24 -9.01
C LEU A 429 11.83 30.08 -8.76
N PRO A 430 12.37 28.90 -8.39
CA PRO A 430 13.79 28.75 -8.13
C PRO A 430 14.62 28.80 -9.41
N ALA A 431 14.05 28.42 -10.55
CA ALA A 431 14.70 28.61 -11.84
C ALA A 431 14.77 30.10 -12.24
N LEU A 432 13.75 30.90 -11.89
CA LEU A 432 13.80 32.35 -12.05
C LEU A 432 14.89 32.97 -11.15
N VAL A 433 14.92 32.59 -9.88
CA VAL A 433 15.96 33.03 -8.93
C VAL A 433 17.36 32.59 -9.39
N ALA A 434 17.50 31.35 -9.89
CA ALA A 434 18.76 30.84 -10.45
C ALA A 434 19.22 31.64 -11.67
N ARG A 435 18.30 32.04 -12.55
CA ARG A 435 18.58 32.91 -13.70
C ARG A 435 19.08 34.28 -13.27
N VAL A 436 18.45 34.88 -12.26
CA VAL A 436 18.86 36.17 -11.68
C VAL A 436 20.22 36.05 -10.98
N THR A 437 20.45 34.97 -10.24
CA THR A 437 21.69 34.73 -9.46
C THR A 437 22.81 34.08 -10.26
N ARG A 438 22.65 33.85 -11.57
CA ARG A 438 23.58 33.12 -12.46
C ARG A 438 24.00 31.74 -11.94
N ARG A 439 23.12 31.06 -11.20
CA ARG A 439 23.34 29.70 -10.69
C ARG A 439 22.68 28.66 -11.60
N PRO A 440 23.18 27.40 -11.63
CA PRO A 440 22.50 26.34 -12.35
C PRO A 440 21.09 26.10 -11.76
N PRO A 441 20.06 25.93 -12.60
CA PRO A 441 18.70 25.70 -12.14
C PRO A 441 18.59 24.30 -11.51
N ALA A 442 18.54 24.25 -10.18
CA ALA A 442 18.38 23.01 -9.44
C ALA A 442 16.88 22.66 -9.30
N ARG A 443 16.51 21.45 -9.71
CA ARG A 443 15.12 20.96 -9.77
C ARG A 443 14.82 20.08 -8.57
N LEU A 444 13.58 20.10 -8.07
CA LEU A 444 13.17 19.15 -7.04
C LEU A 444 12.96 17.78 -7.70
N ALA A 445 13.69 16.77 -7.27
CA ALA A 445 13.53 15.41 -7.73
C ALA A 445 13.62 14.44 -6.56
N GLY A 446 12.99 13.28 -6.70
CA GLY A 446 13.02 12.23 -5.70
C GLY A 446 12.39 12.64 -4.38
N LEU A 447 13.10 12.35 -3.29
CA LEU A 447 12.70 12.62 -1.91
C LEU A 447 12.26 14.07 -1.68
N TYR A 448 13.02 15.06 -2.16
CA TYR A 448 12.73 16.48 -1.89
C TYR A 448 11.42 16.95 -2.50
N LEU A 449 11.04 16.43 -3.68
CA LEU A 449 9.75 16.70 -4.28
C LEU A 449 8.63 16.14 -3.40
N THR A 450 8.79 14.91 -2.92
CA THR A 450 7.81 14.27 -2.04
C THR A 450 7.64 15.04 -0.72
N LEU A 451 8.74 15.46 -0.08
CA LEU A 451 8.70 16.26 1.14
C LEU A 451 8.02 17.61 0.93
N ALA A 452 8.26 18.27 -0.20
CA ALA A 452 7.59 19.53 -0.51
C ALA A 452 6.09 19.35 -0.78
N THR A 453 5.66 18.25 -1.43
CA THR A 453 4.22 17.94 -1.58
C THR A 453 3.56 17.63 -0.24
N LEU A 454 4.25 16.95 0.69
CA LEU A 454 3.75 16.72 2.05
C LEU A 454 3.61 18.03 2.82
N ALA A 455 4.61 18.91 2.75
CA ALA A 455 4.58 20.23 3.38
C ALA A 455 3.41 21.06 2.85
N PHE A 456 3.18 21.07 1.52
CA PHE A 456 2.03 21.73 0.92
C PHE A 456 0.70 21.15 1.41
N ALA A 457 0.55 19.83 1.43
CA ALA A 457 -0.68 19.16 1.86
C ALA A 457 -1.05 19.52 3.31
N LEU A 458 -0.08 19.42 4.22
CA LEU A 458 -0.28 19.72 5.64
C LEU A 458 -0.46 21.22 5.90
N MET A 459 0.20 22.07 5.12
CA MET A 459 -0.04 23.52 5.15
C MET A 459 -1.48 23.81 4.75
N LEU A 460 -1.99 23.19 3.68
CA LEU A 460 -3.37 23.36 3.23
C LEU A 460 -4.37 22.90 4.29
N ASP A 461 -4.13 21.75 4.91
CA ASP A 461 -4.96 21.19 5.99
C ASP A 461 -5.04 22.13 7.20
N LYS A 462 -3.90 22.68 7.63
CA LYS A 462 -3.83 23.50 8.84
C LYS A 462 -4.20 24.97 8.64
N THR A 463 -4.14 25.50 7.41
CA THR A 463 -4.44 26.91 7.12
C THR A 463 -5.80 27.12 6.47
N VAL A 464 -6.08 26.41 5.37
CA VAL A 464 -7.28 26.63 4.56
C VAL A 464 -8.43 25.77 5.09
N LEU A 465 -8.17 24.48 5.30
CA LEU A 465 -9.20 23.51 5.73
C LEU A 465 -9.49 23.53 7.23
N ARG A 466 -8.93 24.49 7.97
CA ARG A 466 -9.29 24.75 9.36
C ARG A 466 -10.33 25.85 9.50
N ARG A 467 -10.51 26.67 8.46
CA ARG A 467 -11.42 27.82 8.52
C ARG A 467 -12.86 27.35 8.43
N GLU A 468 -13.65 27.68 9.44
CA GLU A 468 -15.08 27.36 9.47
C GLU A 468 -15.82 27.90 8.24
N SER A 469 -15.40 29.03 7.67
CA SER A 469 -15.99 29.58 6.45
C SER A 469 -15.80 28.69 5.21
N VAL A 470 -14.79 27.82 5.21
CA VAL A 470 -14.45 26.93 4.09
C VAL A 470 -15.00 25.52 4.32
N ILE A 471 -14.98 25.05 5.56
CA ILE A 471 -15.31 23.66 5.88
C ILE A 471 -16.64 23.46 6.61
N GLY A 472 -17.28 24.52 7.08
CA GLY A 472 -18.52 24.42 7.88
C GLY A 472 -18.32 23.86 9.29
N GLY A 473 -17.08 23.79 9.78
CA GLY A 473 -16.73 23.15 11.05
C GLY A 473 -16.64 21.63 10.97
N ASP A 474 -16.71 20.96 12.12
CA ASP A 474 -16.59 19.49 12.21
C ASP A 474 -17.79 18.74 11.59
N SER A 475 -18.96 19.41 11.49
CA SER A 475 -20.16 18.85 10.86
C SER A 475 -20.06 18.75 9.33
N GLY A 476 -19.10 19.45 8.71
CA GLY A 476 -18.98 19.53 7.26
C GLY A 476 -20.02 20.44 6.60
N LEU A 477 -20.03 20.43 5.27
CA LEU A 477 -20.98 21.17 4.45
C LEU A 477 -21.81 20.21 3.57
N PRO A 478 -23.16 20.30 3.60
CA PRO A 478 -24.02 19.40 2.84
C PRO A 478 -23.95 19.69 1.34
N ILE A 479 -24.08 18.64 0.54
CA ILE A 479 -24.19 18.71 -0.92
C ILE A 479 -25.13 17.62 -1.42
N ASP A 480 -26.12 18.00 -2.23
CA ASP A 480 -27.12 17.05 -2.69
C ASP A 480 -26.65 16.31 -3.95
N ARG A 481 -27.01 15.03 -4.01
CA ARG A 481 -26.86 14.23 -5.23
C ARG A 481 -27.81 14.77 -6.31
N PRO A 482 -27.50 14.54 -7.59
CA PRO A 482 -28.40 14.94 -8.67
C PRO A 482 -29.73 14.19 -8.55
N ASP A 483 -30.85 14.93 -8.59
CA ASP A 483 -32.18 14.34 -8.55
C ASP A 483 -32.48 13.54 -9.81
N PHE A 484 -32.43 12.21 -9.70
CA PHE A 484 -32.85 11.29 -10.75
C PHE A 484 -34.21 10.66 -10.39
N LEU A 485 -35.34 11.26 -10.78
CA LEU A 485 -36.74 10.75 -10.73
C LEU A 485 -36.94 9.46 -9.88
N SER A 486 -37.47 9.59 -8.67
CA SER A 486 -37.46 8.63 -7.56
C SER A 486 -37.79 7.13 -7.85
N ALA A 487 -36.95 6.25 -7.28
CA ALA A 487 -37.24 4.93 -6.64
C ALA A 487 -35.94 4.13 -6.39
N GLU A 488 -34.85 4.39 -7.13
CA GLU A 488 -33.57 3.65 -7.03
C GLU A 488 -32.34 4.58 -7.00
N HIS A 489 -32.28 5.49 -6.02
CA HIS A 489 -31.24 6.53 -5.96
C HIS A 489 -29.80 5.97 -5.91
N ASP A 490 -29.53 4.93 -5.10
CA ASP A 490 -28.16 4.39 -4.94
C ASP A 490 -27.65 3.60 -6.16
N ARG A 491 -28.52 2.85 -6.83
CA ARG A 491 -28.16 2.03 -8.00
C ARG A 491 -27.84 2.90 -9.23
N ARG A 492 -28.58 4.00 -9.40
CA ARG A 492 -28.33 4.97 -10.47
C ARG A 492 -27.08 5.78 -10.17
N TRP A 493 -26.87 6.16 -8.91
CA TRP A 493 -25.63 6.80 -8.49
C TRP A 493 -24.40 5.92 -8.78
N PHE A 494 -24.49 4.61 -8.53
CA PHE A 494 -23.44 3.65 -8.92
C PHE A 494 -23.09 3.73 -10.42
N LEU A 495 -24.09 3.82 -11.32
CA LEU A 495 -23.83 3.92 -12.76
C LEU A 495 -23.08 5.19 -13.14
N VAL A 496 -23.45 6.31 -12.54
CA VAL A 496 -22.78 7.60 -12.77
C VAL A 496 -21.32 7.50 -12.34
N VAL A 497 -21.07 7.03 -11.11
CA VAL A 497 -19.71 6.85 -10.58
C VAL A 497 -18.90 5.88 -11.42
N PHE A 498 -19.49 4.74 -11.81
CA PHE A 498 -18.83 3.73 -12.63
C PHE A 498 -18.51 4.25 -14.03
N ALA A 499 -19.41 5.02 -14.66
CA ALA A 499 -19.18 5.66 -15.95
C ALA A 499 -18.02 6.66 -15.87
N ILE A 500 -17.98 7.50 -14.83
CA ILE A 500 -16.88 8.44 -14.60
C ILE A 500 -15.57 7.69 -14.37
N PHE A 501 -15.57 6.63 -13.56
CA PHE A 501 -14.41 5.76 -13.36
C PHE A 501 -13.92 5.16 -14.69
N ALA A 502 -14.83 4.63 -15.51
CA ALA A 502 -14.47 4.04 -16.81
C ALA A 502 -13.84 5.07 -17.75
N VAL A 503 -14.39 6.29 -17.82
CA VAL A 503 -13.85 7.40 -18.61
C VAL A 503 -12.46 7.78 -18.12
N VAL A 504 -12.28 8.02 -16.81
CA VAL A 504 -10.98 8.40 -16.24
C VAL A 504 -9.95 7.27 -16.41
N GLY A 505 -10.33 6.02 -16.13
CA GLY A 505 -9.47 4.85 -16.33
C GLY A 505 -9.02 4.70 -17.79
N PHE A 506 -9.93 4.91 -18.73
CA PHE A 506 -9.61 4.90 -20.17
C PHE A 506 -8.65 6.04 -20.54
N LEU A 507 -8.87 7.26 -20.05
CA LEU A 507 -7.96 8.39 -20.25
C LEU A 507 -6.56 8.10 -19.70
N VAL A 508 -6.44 7.48 -18.52
CA VAL A 508 -5.16 7.07 -17.94
C VAL A 508 -4.44 6.05 -18.84
N ILE A 509 -5.17 5.08 -19.40
CA ILE A 509 -4.61 4.10 -20.35
C ILE A 509 -4.12 4.80 -21.63
N LEU A 510 -4.88 5.76 -22.16
CA LEU A 510 -4.47 6.55 -23.32
C LEU A 510 -3.21 7.38 -23.03
N ILE A 511 -3.12 8.03 -21.87
CA ILE A 511 -1.95 8.79 -21.45
C ILE A 511 -0.72 7.89 -21.36
N ARG A 512 -0.89 6.69 -20.76
CA ARG A 512 0.19 5.69 -20.63
C ARG A 512 0.71 5.21 -21.99
N ASN A 513 -0.20 4.88 -22.90
CA ASN A 513 0.18 4.32 -24.21
C ASN A 513 0.60 5.39 -25.22
N GLY A 514 0.23 6.66 -24.98
CA GLY A 514 0.55 7.81 -25.82
C GLY A 514 1.98 8.33 -25.69
N THR A 515 2.25 9.44 -26.37
CA THR A 515 3.56 10.11 -26.38
C THR A 515 3.97 10.60 -24.99
N THR A 516 3.03 11.15 -24.23
CA THR A 516 3.26 11.63 -22.86
C THR A 516 3.78 10.51 -21.95
N GLY A 517 3.16 9.32 -21.97
CA GLY A 517 3.60 8.17 -21.19
C GLY A 517 5.01 7.70 -21.56
N ARG A 518 5.34 7.68 -22.85
CA ARG A 518 6.71 7.34 -23.32
C ARG A 518 7.76 8.34 -22.85
N TYR A 519 7.44 9.64 -22.86
CA TYR A 519 8.33 10.67 -22.33
C TYR A 519 8.50 10.55 -20.81
N MET A 520 7.45 10.16 -20.07
CA MET A 520 7.55 9.90 -18.63
C MET A 520 8.43 8.68 -18.35
N ALA A 521 8.28 7.61 -19.13
CA ALA A 521 9.14 6.43 -19.04
C ALA A 521 10.62 6.76 -19.31
N ALA A 522 10.91 7.61 -20.31
CA ALA A 522 12.25 8.10 -20.59
C ALA A 522 12.84 8.90 -19.42
N LEU A 523 12.08 9.84 -18.84
CA LEU A 523 12.51 10.61 -17.66
C LEU A 523 12.76 9.73 -16.43
N ARG A 524 12.01 8.63 -16.29
CA ARG A 524 12.17 7.68 -15.18
C ARG A 524 13.48 6.89 -15.29
N GLY A 525 13.93 6.61 -16.52
CA GLY A 525 15.22 5.96 -16.76
C GLY A 525 16.40 6.89 -16.48
N SER A 526 16.42 8.07 -17.11
CA SER A 526 17.48 9.07 -16.89
C SER A 526 17.03 10.47 -17.31
N ASP A 527 16.94 11.40 -16.35
CA ASP A 527 16.60 12.82 -16.61
C ASP A 527 17.63 13.48 -17.55
N PRO A 528 18.97 13.32 -17.35
CA PRO A 528 19.95 13.86 -18.29
C PRO A 528 19.85 13.27 -19.70
N ALA A 529 19.61 11.97 -19.85
CA ALA A 529 19.51 11.33 -21.17
C ALA A 529 18.22 11.71 -21.91
N ALA A 530 17.11 11.86 -21.18
CA ALA A 530 15.86 12.37 -21.75
C ALA A 530 16.02 13.83 -22.22
N ALA A 531 16.77 14.65 -21.46
CA ALA A 531 17.04 16.03 -21.84
C ALA A 531 17.92 16.14 -23.10
N SER A 532 18.87 15.22 -23.33
CA SER A 532 19.73 15.26 -24.52
C SER A 532 18.98 14.94 -25.82
N ILE A 533 17.88 14.18 -25.75
CA ILE A 533 16.98 13.93 -26.90
C ILE A 533 15.85 14.97 -27.01
N GLY A 534 15.94 16.08 -26.27
CA GLY A 534 15.02 17.24 -26.38
C GLY A 534 13.75 17.16 -25.54
N ILE A 535 13.62 16.19 -24.61
CA ILE A 535 12.42 16.10 -23.76
C ILE A 535 12.45 17.18 -22.68
N ASN A 536 11.46 18.07 -22.68
CA ASN A 536 11.31 19.09 -21.65
C ASN A 536 10.70 18.50 -20.36
N ALA A 537 11.56 18.11 -19.43
CA ALA A 537 11.18 17.54 -18.14
C ALA A 537 10.23 18.44 -17.32
N ARG A 538 10.41 19.77 -17.38
CA ARG A 538 9.59 20.72 -16.61
C ARG A 538 8.15 20.70 -17.08
N MET A 539 7.94 20.85 -18.39
CA MET A 539 6.59 20.86 -18.96
C MET A 539 5.89 19.52 -18.72
N LEU A 540 6.63 18.41 -18.77
CA LEU A 540 6.07 17.10 -18.51
C LEU A 540 5.64 16.94 -17.04
N ARG A 541 6.42 17.44 -16.08
CA ARG A 541 6.05 17.43 -14.65
C ARG A 541 4.84 18.32 -14.35
N ILE A 542 4.75 19.51 -14.96
CA ILE A 542 3.56 20.38 -14.80
C ILE A 542 2.31 19.65 -15.31
N LYS A 543 2.37 19.05 -16.50
CA LYS A 543 1.25 18.25 -17.05
C LYS A 543 0.91 17.07 -16.14
N LEU A 544 1.91 16.35 -15.65
CA LEU A 544 1.73 15.21 -14.75
C LEU A 544 1.01 15.62 -13.45
N PHE A 545 1.46 16.68 -12.80
CA PHE A 545 0.84 17.20 -11.58
C PHE A 545 -0.56 17.74 -11.83
N ALA A 546 -0.78 18.48 -12.93
CA ALA A 546 -2.10 19.01 -13.26
C ALA A 546 -3.11 17.88 -13.50
N ILE A 547 -2.74 16.86 -14.26
CA ILE A 547 -3.61 15.69 -14.52
C ILE A 547 -3.87 14.92 -13.22
N SER A 548 -2.82 14.64 -12.43
CA SER A 548 -2.97 13.94 -11.16
C SER A 548 -3.84 14.71 -10.17
N ALA A 549 -3.58 16.01 -9.97
CA ALA A 549 -4.34 16.84 -9.05
C ALA A 549 -5.80 16.98 -9.51
N GLY A 550 -6.05 17.07 -10.82
CA GLY A 550 -7.41 17.11 -11.36
C GLY A 550 -8.17 15.80 -11.16
N ILE A 551 -7.54 14.64 -11.35
CA ILE A 551 -8.14 13.34 -11.05
C ILE A 551 -8.41 13.19 -9.55
N ALA A 552 -7.47 13.62 -8.69
CA ALA A 552 -7.64 13.60 -7.24
C ALA A 552 -8.80 14.51 -6.78
N GLY A 553 -8.87 15.74 -7.31
CA GLY A 553 -9.95 16.69 -7.04
C GLY A 553 -11.31 16.18 -7.50
N LEU A 554 -11.37 15.56 -8.68
CA LEU A 554 -12.58 14.91 -9.17
C LEU A 554 -13.03 13.77 -8.24
N GLY A 555 -12.10 12.94 -7.77
CA GLY A 555 -12.39 11.88 -6.82
C GLY A 555 -12.85 12.40 -5.45
N GLY A 556 -12.29 13.53 -4.98
CA GLY A 556 -12.75 14.20 -3.76
C GLY A 556 -14.15 14.82 -3.90
N ALA A 557 -14.45 15.44 -5.04
CA ALA A 557 -15.80 15.94 -5.33
C ALA A 557 -16.83 14.80 -5.40
N LEU A 558 -16.46 13.66 -6.00
CA LEU A 558 -17.27 12.44 -5.99
C LEU A 558 -17.48 11.88 -4.58
N LEU A 559 -16.47 11.98 -3.71
CA LEU A 559 -16.57 11.55 -2.32
C LEU A 559 -17.61 12.41 -1.58
N ALA A 560 -17.53 13.74 -1.70
CA ALA A 560 -18.50 14.66 -1.10
C ALA A 560 -19.95 14.39 -1.59
N LEU A 561 -20.15 14.13 -2.87
CA LEU A 561 -21.47 13.76 -3.41
C LEU A 561 -21.94 12.38 -2.93
N HIS A 562 -21.03 11.44 -2.74
CA HIS A 562 -21.38 10.12 -2.24
C HIS A 562 -21.75 10.16 -0.75
N SER A 563 -21.05 10.92 0.07
CA SER A 563 -21.38 11.10 1.49
C SER A 563 -22.54 12.09 1.72
N GLU A 564 -22.99 12.81 0.67
CA GLU A 564 -23.96 13.93 0.73
C GLU A 564 -23.52 15.07 1.66
N ASN A 565 -22.26 15.02 2.11
CA ASN A 565 -21.69 15.95 3.06
C ASN A 565 -20.16 15.93 2.95
N ALA A 566 -19.55 17.08 2.67
CA ALA A 566 -18.10 17.20 2.67
C ALA A 566 -17.60 17.40 4.10
N THR A 567 -17.04 16.34 4.69
CA THR A 567 -16.42 16.41 6.03
C THR A 567 -14.90 16.51 5.92
N PRO A 568 -14.23 17.31 6.78
CA PRO A 568 -12.77 17.41 6.79
C PRO A 568 -12.10 16.07 7.10
N ARG A 569 -12.75 15.21 7.89
CA ARG A 569 -12.21 13.94 8.38
C ARG A 569 -11.95 12.91 7.28
N GLU A 570 -12.72 12.95 6.19
CA GLU A 570 -12.60 11.99 5.09
C GLU A 570 -11.48 12.34 4.11
N THR A 571 -11.06 13.61 4.05
CA THR A 571 -10.04 14.09 3.11
C THR A 571 -8.77 14.61 3.78
N VAL A 572 -8.56 14.31 5.06
CA VAL A 572 -7.36 14.74 5.81
C VAL A 572 -6.09 14.33 5.07
N SER A 573 -5.15 15.25 4.93
CA SER A 573 -3.90 15.04 4.19
C SER A 573 -3.11 13.81 4.64
N PHE A 574 -3.22 13.45 5.92
CA PHE A 574 -2.55 12.26 6.48
C PHE A 574 -3.11 10.94 5.94
N LEU A 575 -4.42 10.85 5.66
CA LEU A 575 -5.02 9.69 5.00
C LEU A 575 -4.46 9.50 3.57
N GLY A 576 -4.06 10.58 2.90
CA GLY A 576 -3.38 10.53 1.61
C GLY A 576 -2.10 9.70 1.62
N ILE A 577 -1.38 9.65 2.75
CA ILE A 577 -0.20 8.79 2.91
C ILE A 577 -0.61 7.32 2.85
N VAL A 578 -1.72 6.95 3.51
CA VAL A 578 -2.26 5.58 3.49
C VAL A 578 -2.63 5.18 2.07
N TRP A 579 -3.29 6.06 1.34
CA TRP A 579 -3.68 5.81 -0.05
C TRP A 579 -2.47 5.56 -0.94
N VAL A 580 -1.41 6.38 -0.80
CA VAL A 580 -0.16 6.18 -1.55
C VAL A 580 0.48 4.83 -1.22
N VAL A 581 0.59 4.48 0.06
CA VAL A 581 1.13 3.19 0.48
C VAL A 581 0.32 2.04 -0.10
N LEU A 582 -1.01 2.13 -0.05
CA LEU A 582 -1.91 1.10 -0.53
C LEU A 582 -1.85 0.88 -2.05
N VAL A 583 -1.90 1.97 -2.82
CA VAL A 583 -1.84 1.89 -4.29
C VAL A 583 -0.48 1.37 -4.74
N VAL A 584 0.61 1.81 -4.10
CA VAL A 584 1.94 1.34 -4.45
C VAL A 584 2.14 -0.13 -4.11
N THR A 585 1.63 -0.57 -2.95
CA THR A 585 1.75 -1.98 -2.52
C THR A 585 0.97 -2.93 -3.40
N LEU A 586 -0.24 -2.57 -3.80
CA LEU A 586 -1.07 -3.44 -4.65
C LEU A 586 -0.67 -3.35 -6.12
N GLY A 587 -0.33 -2.16 -6.62
CA GLY A 587 0.22 -1.98 -7.96
C GLY A 587 -0.02 -0.56 -8.49
N SER A 588 1.00 0.30 -8.43
CA SER A 588 0.84 1.71 -8.83
C SER A 588 0.84 1.95 -10.34
N ARG A 589 1.23 0.98 -11.18
CA ARG A 589 1.41 1.19 -12.63
C ARG A 589 0.19 0.80 -13.48
N THR A 590 -0.85 0.22 -12.87
CA THR A 590 -2.03 -0.32 -13.57
C THR A 590 -3.33 0.21 -12.99
N VAL A 591 -4.34 0.37 -13.85
CA VAL A 591 -5.71 0.70 -13.45
C VAL A 591 -6.28 -0.40 -12.55
N ASP A 592 -5.98 -1.67 -12.86
CA ASP A 592 -6.39 -2.82 -12.05
C ASP A 592 -5.82 -2.74 -10.62
N GLY A 593 -4.58 -2.28 -10.46
CA GLY A 593 -3.99 -2.07 -9.14
C GLY A 593 -4.71 -1.00 -8.32
N ALA A 594 -5.13 0.10 -8.95
CA ALA A 594 -5.93 1.14 -8.30
C ALA A 594 -7.32 0.63 -7.86
N VAL A 595 -8.00 -0.17 -8.69
CA VAL A 595 -9.30 -0.76 -8.35
C VAL A 595 -9.17 -1.75 -7.20
N ASN A 596 -8.19 -2.64 -7.24
CA ASN A 596 -7.95 -3.59 -6.15
C ASN A 596 -7.56 -2.88 -4.86
N ALA A 597 -6.79 -1.79 -4.93
CA ALA A 597 -6.51 -0.93 -3.78
C ALA A 597 -7.77 -0.32 -3.19
N ALA A 598 -8.68 0.19 -4.02
CA ALA A 598 -9.88 0.83 -3.54
C ALA A 598 -10.90 -0.18 -2.96
N LEU A 599 -11.11 -1.30 -3.64
CA LEU A 599 -11.93 -2.40 -3.12
C LEU A 599 -11.35 -2.96 -1.83
N GLY A 600 -10.03 -3.18 -1.79
CA GLY A 600 -9.31 -3.58 -0.58
C GLY A 600 -9.50 -2.58 0.54
N PHE A 601 -9.33 -1.27 0.29
CA PHE A 601 -9.51 -0.24 1.30
C PHE A 601 -10.93 -0.26 1.89
N VAL A 602 -11.96 -0.21 1.04
CA VAL A 602 -13.34 -0.06 1.49
C VAL A 602 -13.89 -1.36 2.08
N ILE A 603 -13.77 -2.48 1.38
CA ILE A 603 -14.37 -3.75 1.84
C ILE A 603 -13.66 -4.24 3.10
N PHE A 604 -12.34 -4.11 3.17
CA PHE A 604 -11.57 -4.57 4.32
C PHE A 604 -11.88 -3.73 5.56
N SER A 605 -11.91 -2.40 5.43
CA SER A 605 -12.13 -1.49 6.57
C SER A 605 -13.58 -1.41 7.03
N THR A 606 -14.55 -1.41 6.10
CA THR A 606 -15.97 -1.18 6.42
C THR A 606 -16.74 -2.45 6.75
N TRP A 607 -16.24 -3.62 6.31
CA TRP A 607 -16.96 -4.88 6.46
C TRP A 607 -16.12 -5.97 7.13
N LEU A 608 -14.98 -6.35 6.55
CA LEU A 608 -14.28 -7.55 7.00
C LEU A 608 -13.76 -7.44 8.44
N LEU A 609 -13.17 -6.30 8.82
CA LEU A 609 -12.65 -6.12 10.17
C LEU A 609 -13.73 -6.06 11.25
N PRO A 610 -14.79 -5.22 11.12
CA PRO A 610 -15.91 -5.25 12.05
C PRO A 610 -16.51 -6.65 12.19
N GLU A 611 -16.67 -7.37 11.07
CA GLU A 611 -17.21 -8.73 11.07
C GLU A 611 -16.27 -9.80 11.61
N LEU A 612 -15.01 -9.48 11.87
CA LEU A 612 -14.07 -10.32 12.60
C LEU A 612 -13.93 -9.87 14.06
N GLY A 613 -14.64 -8.81 14.49
CA GLY A 613 -14.51 -8.21 15.81
C GLY A 613 -13.24 -7.38 16.00
N PHE A 614 -12.53 -7.07 14.91
CA PHE A 614 -11.38 -6.16 14.94
C PHE A 614 -11.86 -4.73 14.75
N LYS A 615 -11.17 -3.78 15.40
CA LYS A 615 -11.41 -2.36 15.16
C LYS A 615 -10.92 -1.98 13.75
N SER A 616 -11.56 -0.99 13.12
CA SER A 616 -11.28 -0.58 11.74
C SER A 616 -9.87 -0.03 11.55
N GLU A 617 -9.24 0.46 12.63
CA GLU A 617 -7.84 0.88 12.71
C GLU A 617 -6.86 -0.23 12.28
N PHE A 618 -7.23 -1.50 12.48
CA PHE A 618 -6.40 -2.63 12.09
C PHE A 618 -6.17 -2.71 10.57
N ALA A 619 -7.03 -2.09 9.77
CA ALA A 619 -6.87 -1.99 8.31
C ALA A 619 -5.57 -1.27 7.96
N ILE A 620 -5.32 -0.15 8.64
CA ILE A 620 -4.15 0.68 8.43
C ILE A 620 -2.87 -0.08 8.80
N VAL A 621 -2.90 -0.86 9.89
CA VAL A 621 -1.78 -1.74 10.27
C VAL A 621 -1.46 -2.72 9.15
N LEU A 622 -2.48 -3.42 8.62
CA LEU A 622 -2.30 -4.39 7.56
C LEU A 622 -1.84 -3.76 6.24
N PHE A 623 -2.30 -2.55 5.92
CA PHE A 623 -1.82 -1.82 4.76
C PHE A 623 -0.36 -1.36 4.92
N GLY A 624 0.02 -0.91 6.12
CA GLY A 624 1.42 -0.62 6.45
C GLY A 624 2.31 -1.87 6.41
N LEU A 625 1.80 -3.03 6.85
CA LEU A 625 2.46 -4.33 6.67
C LEU A 625 2.49 -4.78 5.20
N GLY A 626 1.51 -4.37 4.39
CA GLY A 626 1.53 -4.53 2.94
C GLY A 626 2.79 -3.90 2.32
N ALA A 627 3.32 -2.81 2.89
CA ALA A 627 4.56 -2.20 2.45
C ALA A 627 5.78 -3.15 2.56
N ILE A 628 5.74 -4.12 3.48
CA ILE A 628 6.77 -5.18 3.59
C ILE A 628 6.75 -6.10 2.37
N THR A 629 5.58 -6.37 1.80
CA THR A 629 5.50 -7.18 0.57
C THR A 629 5.97 -6.39 -0.65
N TYR A 630 5.70 -5.09 -0.69
CA TYR A 630 6.21 -4.19 -1.72
C TYR A 630 7.74 -4.08 -1.72
N ALA A 631 8.35 -4.10 -0.52
CA ALA A 631 9.80 -4.18 -0.35
C ALA A 631 10.43 -5.36 -1.11
N ARG A 632 9.71 -6.48 -1.19
CA ARG A 632 10.16 -7.70 -1.89
C ARG A 632 9.74 -7.73 -3.36
N HIS A 633 8.63 -7.07 -3.69
CA HIS A 633 8.03 -7.02 -5.03
C HIS A 633 7.70 -5.56 -5.42
N PRO A 634 8.68 -4.77 -5.88
CA PRO A 634 8.52 -3.35 -6.25
C PRO A 634 7.53 -3.07 -7.39
N GLU A 635 7.12 -4.10 -8.12
CA GLU A 635 6.06 -4.09 -9.13
C GLU A 635 4.63 -4.03 -8.52
N GLY A 636 4.48 -4.38 -7.23
CA GLY A 636 3.21 -4.51 -6.54
C GLY A 636 2.64 -5.93 -6.56
N ILE A 637 1.84 -6.27 -5.55
CA ILE A 637 1.33 -7.64 -5.35
C ILE A 637 0.46 -8.10 -6.53
N VAL A 638 -0.44 -7.25 -7.02
CA VAL A 638 -1.37 -7.59 -8.11
C VAL A 638 -0.60 -7.83 -9.40
N GLU A 639 0.38 -6.98 -9.69
CA GLU A 639 1.20 -7.10 -10.90
C GLU A 639 2.10 -8.35 -10.84
N PHE A 640 2.73 -8.61 -9.68
CA PHE A 640 3.53 -9.80 -9.46
C PHE A 640 2.71 -11.08 -9.66
N GLN A 641 1.52 -11.16 -9.05
CA GLN A 641 0.63 -12.30 -9.21
C GLN A 641 0.12 -12.46 -10.64
N THR A 642 -0.23 -11.35 -11.30
CA THR A 642 -0.71 -11.36 -12.69
C THR A 642 0.41 -11.81 -13.63
N ARG A 643 1.62 -11.26 -13.50
CA ARG A 643 2.80 -11.68 -14.29
C ARG A 643 3.09 -13.16 -14.07
N ARG A 644 3.12 -13.60 -12.82
CA ARG A 644 3.38 -15.01 -12.47
C ARG A 644 2.34 -15.93 -13.11
N SER A 645 1.05 -15.59 -13.03
CA SER A 645 -0.02 -16.40 -13.63
C SER A 645 0.05 -16.44 -15.16
N ILE A 646 0.38 -15.31 -15.82
CA ILE A 646 0.56 -15.26 -17.28
C ILE A 646 1.76 -16.10 -17.71
N LEU A 647 2.91 -15.95 -17.05
CA LEU A 647 4.12 -16.73 -17.35
C LEU A 647 3.90 -18.23 -17.13
N ALA A 648 3.17 -18.60 -16.07
CA ALA A 648 2.78 -19.99 -15.83
C ALA A 648 1.89 -20.55 -16.96
N GLN A 649 0.93 -19.76 -17.47
CA GLN A 649 0.09 -20.17 -18.60
C GLN A 649 0.89 -20.30 -19.91
N ILE A 650 1.81 -19.37 -20.19
CA ILE A 650 2.67 -19.41 -21.37
C ILE A 650 3.58 -20.65 -21.31
N ARG A 651 4.23 -20.88 -20.17
CA ARG A 651 5.04 -22.07 -19.90
C ARG A 651 4.24 -23.35 -20.09
N ALA A 652 3.05 -23.44 -19.50
CA ALA A 652 2.19 -24.61 -19.64
C ALA A 652 1.76 -24.88 -21.09
N ARG A 653 1.46 -23.84 -21.88
CA ARG A 653 1.14 -23.97 -23.31
C ARG A 653 2.36 -24.40 -24.13
N ALA A 654 3.52 -23.80 -23.87
CA ALA A 654 4.77 -24.14 -24.55
C ALA A 654 5.16 -25.60 -24.29
N LEU A 655 5.16 -26.03 -23.02
CA LEU A 655 5.39 -27.42 -22.63
C LEU A 655 4.36 -28.36 -23.27
N GLY A 656 3.07 -27.97 -23.28
CA GLY A 656 2.02 -28.77 -23.92
C GLY A 656 2.17 -28.90 -25.45
N ASN A 657 2.79 -27.93 -26.12
CA ASN A 657 3.10 -28.01 -27.56
C ASN A 657 4.37 -28.82 -27.82
N ARG A 658 5.43 -28.59 -27.03
CA ARG A 658 6.68 -29.37 -27.12
C ARG A 658 6.44 -30.85 -26.86
N ALA A 659 5.60 -31.18 -25.88
CA ALA A 659 5.18 -32.56 -25.62
C ALA A 659 4.44 -33.20 -26.81
N LYS A 660 3.71 -32.43 -27.62
CA LYS A 660 3.08 -32.96 -28.85
C LYS A 660 4.10 -33.20 -29.94
N GLU A 661 5.07 -32.29 -30.11
CA GLU A 661 6.15 -32.42 -31.08
C GLU A 661 7.00 -33.66 -30.78
N LEU A 662 7.46 -33.82 -29.54
CA LEU A 662 8.25 -34.98 -29.11
C LEU A 662 7.46 -36.28 -29.24
N LYS A 663 6.14 -36.24 -29.01
CA LYS A 663 5.26 -37.39 -29.26
C LYS A 663 5.14 -37.71 -30.75
N ALA A 664 5.03 -36.69 -31.61
CA ALA A 664 5.00 -36.87 -33.05
C ALA A 664 6.35 -37.39 -33.59
N ALA A 665 7.46 -37.00 -32.97
CA ALA A 665 8.81 -37.50 -33.26
C ALA A 665 9.07 -38.92 -32.74
N GLY A 666 8.17 -39.49 -31.92
CA GLY A 666 8.32 -40.81 -31.34
C GLY A 666 9.30 -40.89 -30.16
N GLU A 667 9.78 -39.75 -29.66
CA GLU A 667 10.71 -39.66 -28.52
C GLU A 667 9.99 -39.83 -27.17
N LEU A 668 8.67 -39.66 -27.14
CA LEU A 668 7.83 -39.93 -25.96
C LEU A 668 7.14 -41.30 -26.07
N PRO A 669 6.90 -41.99 -24.93
CA PRO A 669 6.15 -43.23 -24.91
C PRO A 669 4.79 -43.09 -25.59
N LYS A 670 4.38 -44.09 -26.39
CA LYS A 670 3.07 -44.08 -27.09
C LYS A 670 1.88 -43.87 -26.14
N GLU A 671 2.02 -44.36 -24.91
CA GLU A 671 1.05 -44.26 -23.81
C GLU A 671 0.88 -42.83 -23.28
N PHE A 672 1.91 -41.98 -23.41
CA PHE A 672 1.89 -40.63 -22.87
C PHE A 672 0.98 -39.71 -23.70
N THR A 673 -0.07 -39.14 -23.08
CA THR A 673 -0.93 -38.13 -23.72
C THR A 673 -0.66 -36.74 -23.14
N PRO A 674 -0.22 -35.75 -23.94
CA PRO A 674 0.00 -34.39 -23.46
C PRO A 674 -1.28 -33.81 -22.86
N VAL A 675 -1.19 -33.29 -21.63
CA VAL A 675 -2.37 -32.76 -20.94
C VAL A 675 -2.73 -31.40 -21.51
N ARG A 676 -3.97 -31.25 -22.01
CA ARG A 676 -4.55 -29.96 -22.39
C ARG A 676 -5.19 -29.29 -21.18
N PHE A 677 -4.97 -27.98 -21.05
CA PHE A 677 -5.45 -27.14 -19.94
C PHE A 677 -6.94 -27.36 -19.66
N ALA A 678 -7.28 -27.84 -18.46
CA ALA A 678 -8.66 -28.23 -18.09
C ALA A 678 -9.47 -27.15 -17.35
N ALA A 679 -9.08 -25.87 -17.44
CA ALA A 679 -9.73 -24.80 -16.66
C ALA A 679 -11.16 -24.47 -17.13
N GLY A 680 -11.46 -24.60 -18.43
CA GLY A 680 -12.72 -24.15 -19.02
C GLY A 680 -14.01 -24.76 -18.42
N PRO A 681 -14.10 -26.08 -18.20
CA PRO A 681 -15.34 -26.71 -17.72
C PRO A 681 -15.61 -26.56 -16.22
N VAL A 682 -14.56 -26.30 -15.42
CA VAL A 682 -14.69 -26.13 -13.96
C VAL A 682 -15.48 -24.86 -13.61
N PHE A 683 -15.36 -23.81 -14.43
CA PHE A 683 -16.14 -22.59 -14.27
C PHE A 683 -17.58 -22.69 -14.78
N ALA A 684 -17.93 -23.74 -15.53
CA ALA A 684 -19.22 -23.84 -16.20
C ALA A 684 -20.39 -23.93 -15.21
N GLY A 685 -20.28 -24.67 -14.10
CA GLY A 685 -21.37 -24.77 -13.11
C GLY A 685 -21.66 -23.46 -12.39
N PRO A 686 -20.65 -22.76 -11.82
CA PRO A 686 -20.84 -21.42 -11.26
C PRO A 686 -21.37 -20.40 -12.28
N LEU A 687 -20.88 -20.43 -13.53
CA LEU A 687 -21.36 -19.54 -14.61
C LEU A 687 -22.79 -19.87 -15.04
N LEU A 688 -23.15 -21.15 -15.11
CA LEU A 688 -24.51 -21.60 -15.43
C LEU A 688 -25.48 -21.32 -14.29
N TYR A 689 -25.04 -21.41 -13.03
CA TYR A 689 -25.83 -21.00 -11.88
C TYR A 689 -26.11 -19.51 -11.88
N PHE A 690 -25.06 -18.74 -12.15
CA PHE A 690 -25.16 -17.30 -12.30
C PHE A 690 -26.09 -16.92 -13.47
N ALA A 691 -25.97 -17.60 -14.61
CA ALA A 691 -26.87 -17.42 -15.74
C ALA A 691 -28.31 -17.85 -15.41
N TYR A 692 -28.52 -18.96 -14.70
CA TYR A 692 -29.83 -19.44 -14.26
C TYR A 692 -30.50 -18.44 -13.31
N ILE A 693 -29.74 -17.90 -12.36
CA ILE A 693 -30.16 -16.81 -11.49
C ILE A 693 -30.58 -15.60 -12.31
N LEU A 694 -29.73 -15.18 -13.26
CA LEU A 694 -29.92 -13.97 -14.04
C LEU A 694 -31.13 -14.09 -14.96
N ILE A 695 -31.31 -15.24 -15.61
CA ILE A 695 -32.47 -15.57 -16.44
C ILE A 695 -33.73 -15.71 -15.59
N GLY A 696 -33.68 -16.44 -14.48
CA GLY A 696 -34.84 -16.62 -13.58
C GLY A 696 -35.34 -15.29 -13.02
N SER A 697 -34.43 -14.40 -12.62
CA SER A 697 -34.77 -13.06 -12.11
C SER A 697 -35.39 -12.11 -13.15
N LEU A 698 -35.22 -12.38 -14.45
CA LEU A 698 -35.83 -11.59 -15.53
C LEU A 698 -37.31 -11.93 -15.75
N PHE A 699 -37.80 -13.08 -15.27
CA PHE A 699 -39.15 -13.58 -15.54
C PHE A 699 -40.06 -13.65 -14.30
N THR A 700 -39.55 -13.38 -13.10
CA THR A 700 -40.35 -13.35 -11.86
C THR A 700 -40.19 -12.00 -11.16
N GLU A 701 -41.29 -11.39 -10.69
CA GLU A 701 -41.31 -10.11 -9.94
C GLU A 701 -40.61 -10.18 -8.56
N GLY A 702 -39.96 -11.30 -8.24
CA GLY A 702 -39.14 -11.50 -7.07
C GLY A 702 -38.03 -12.51 -7.36
N TRP A 703 -36.94 -12.39 -6.60
CA TRP A 703 -35.84 -13.35 -6.64
C TRP A 703 -36.32 -14.72 -6.17
N LEU A 704 -36.08 -15.77 -6.95
CA LEU A 704 -36.26 -17.15 -6.51
C LEU A 704 -35.56 -17.31 -5.15
N SER A 705 -36.33 -17.66 -4.11
CA SER A 705 -35.79 -17.90 -2.77
C SER A 705 -34.61 -18.86 -2.90
N VAL A 706 -33.40 -18.38 -2.59
CA VAL A 706 -32.19 -19.19 -2.68
C VAL A 706 -32.25 -20.22 -1.56
N ARG A 707 -32.73 -21.41 -1.89
CA ARG A 707 -32.65 -22.57 -0.99
C ARG A 707 -31.24 -23.16 -1.12
N SER A 708 -30.61 -23.47 0.01
CA SER A 708 -29.34 -24.25 0.10
C SER A 708 -29.21 -25.36 -0.97
N PRO A 709 -30.23 -26.20 -1.22
CA PRO A 709 -30.16 -27.25 -2.24
C PRO A 709 -29.93 -26.75 -3.68
N THR A 710 -30.38 -25.54 -4.03
CA THR A 710 -30.23 -25.01 -5.40
C THR A 710 -28.78 -24.61 -5.70
N ILE A 711 -28.04 -24.11 -4.71
CA ILE A 711 -26.60 -23.80 -4.84
C ILE A 711 -25.79 -25.10 -5.03
N LEU A 712 -26.13 -26.12 -4.25
CA LEU A 712 -25.51 -27.45 -4.34
C LEU A 712 -25.72 -28.10 -5.70
N PHE A 713 -26.91 -27.95 -6.30
CA PHE A 713 -27.23 -28.53 -7.60
C PHE A 713 -26.33 -28.05 -8.75
N PHE A 714 -25.73 -26.86 -8.64
CA PHE A 714 -24.83 -26.32 -9.67
C PHE A 714 -23.34 -26.41 -9.32
N ILE A 715 -22.98 -26.38 -8.03
CA ILE A 715 -21.60 -26.52 -7.58
C ILE A 715 -21.16 -27.99 -7.64
N VAL A 716 -22.03 -28.92 -7.22
CA VAL A 716 -21.72 -30.36 -7.16
C VAL A 716 -21.34 -30.93 -8.53
N PRO A 717 -22.00 -30.62 -9.65
CA PRO A 717 -21.55 -31.06 -10.98
C PRO A 717 -20.17 -30.57 -11.38
N SER A 718 -19.78 -29.33 -11.02
CA SER A 718 -18.43 -28.81 -11.30
C SER A 718 -17.36 -29.48 -10.43
N LEU A 719 -17.69 -29.76 -9.16
CA LEU A 719 -16.84 -30.54 -8.28
C LEU A 719 -16.72 -32.00 -8.76
N LEU A 720 -17.81 -32.61 -9.23
CA LEU A 720 -17.84 -33.95 -9.82
C LEU A 720 -17.08 -34.02 -11.14
N TYR A 721 -17.12 -32.97 -11.96
CA TYR A 721 -16.33 -32.87 -13.17
C TYR A 721 -14.83 -32.78 -12.85
N GLY A 722 -14.47 -31.91 -11.90
CA GLY A 722 -13.12 -31.79 -11.37
C GLY A 722 -12.61 -33.09 -10.76
N PHE A 723 -13.47 -33.76 -9.99
CA PHE A 723 -13.27 -35.09 -9.42
C PHE A 723 -13.03 -36.14 -10.50
N GLY A 724 -13.87 -36.20 -11.53
CA GLY A 724 -13.74 -37.15 -12.64
C GLY A 724 -12.39 -37.01 -13.36
N TRP A 725 -11.90 -35.78 -13.53
CA TRP A 725 -10.58 -35.53 -14.09
C TRP A 725 -9.43 -35.93 -13.18
N ILE A 726 -9.52 -35.68 -11.87
CA ILE A 726 -8.51 -36.14 -10.91
C ILE A 726 -8.46 -37.67 -10.88
N LEU A 727 -9.63 -38.32 -10.90
CA LEU A 727 -9.72 -39.78 -10.88
C LEU A 727 -9.15 -40.36 -12.17
N LEU A 728 -9.51 -39.80 -13.33
CA LEU A 728 -8.89 -40.13 -14.62
C LEU A 728 -7.37 -39.90 -14.62
N THR A 729 -6.91 -38.80 -14.03
CA THR A 729 -5.47 -38.49 -13.95
C THR A 729 -4.76 -39.49 -13.05
N SER A 730 -5.34 -39.82 -11.88
CA SER A 730 -4.79 -40.82 -10.95
C SER A 730 -4.77 -42.23 -11.54
N LEU A 731 -5.83 -42.64 -12.24
CA LEU A 731 -5.92 -43.93 -12.93
C LEU A 731 -4.93 -44.03 -14.10
N ARG A 732 -4.71 -42.92 -14.81
CA ARG A 732 -3.66 -42.85 -15.85
C ARG A 732 -2.27 -42.98 -15.23
N LEU A 733 -2.00 -42.22 -14.16
CA LEU A 733 -0.74 -42.31 -13.40
C LEU A 733 -0.50 -43.70 -12.80
N GLU A 734 -1.55 -44.42 -12.39
CA GLU A 734 -1.47 -45.80 -11.91
C GLU A 734 -1.13 -46.78 -13.04
N ARG A 735 -1.75 -46.64 -14.22
CA ARG A 735 -1.41 -47.43 -15.42
C ARG A 735 0.05 -47.23 -15.83
N ASP A 736 0.58 -46.02 -15.64
CA ASP A 736 1.95 -45.68 -15.98
C ASP A 736 2.99 -46.10 -14.90
N GLY A 737 2.59 -46.83 -13.86
CA GLY A 737 3.48 -47.41 -12.83
C GLY A 737 3.44 -46.72 -11.45
N GLY A 738 2.42 -45.89 -11.20
CA GLY A 738 2.18 -45.20 -9.94
C GLY A 738 1.78 -46.09 -8.76
N VAL A 739 1.69 -45.49 -7.57
CA VAL A 739 1.39 -46.21 -6.31
C VAL A 739 -0.12 -46.55 -6.23
N ARG A 740 -0.48 -47.83 -6.03
CA ARG A 740 -1.88 -48.29 -5.93
C ARG A 740 -2.71 -47.63 -4.80
N PHE A 741 -2.07 -46.98 -3.83
CA PHE A 741 -2.73 -46.39 -2.65
C PHE A 741 -3.47 -45.08 -2.92
N GLY A 742 -3.26 -44.41 -4.05
CA GLY A 742 -3.83 -43.07 -4.31
C GLY A 742 -5.36 -43.05 -4.26
N TRP A 743 -5.99 -44.06 -4.85
CA TRP A 743 -7.45 -44.18 -4.87
C TRP A 743 -8.03 -44.41 -3.47
N LEU A 744 -7.36 -45.21 -2.64
CA LEU A 744 -7.81 -45.60 -1.29
C LEU A 744 -7.73 -44.43 -0.29
N ILE A 745 -6.73 -43.56 -0.44
CA ILE A 745 -6.57 -42.38 0.42
C ILE A 745 -7.50 -41.25 -0.05
N LEU A 746 -7.78 -41.14 -1.35
CA LEU A 746 -8.77 -40.19 -1.87
C LEU A 746 -10.19 -40.51 -1.39
N THR A 747 -10.58 -41.79 -1.38
CA THR A 747 -11.86 -42.24 -0.81
C THR A 747 -11.88 -42.14 0.71
N ALA A 748 -10.76 -42.37 1.39
CA ALA A 748 -10.61 -42.08 2.83
C ALA A 748 -10.77 -40.59 3.14
N GLY A 749 -10.22 -39.68 2.32
CA GLY A 749 -10.38 -38.24 2.48
C GLY A 749 -11.83 -37.78 2.31
N ALA A 750 -12.55 -38.35 1.34
CA ALA A 750 -13.98 -38.08 1.16
C ALA A 750 -14.82 -38.59 2.33
N THR A 751 -14.51 -39.77 2.87
CA THR A 751 -15.22 -40.34 4.02
C THR A 751 -14.92 -39.58 5.31
N VAL A 752 -13.67 -39.18 5.56
CA VAL A 752 -13.31 -38.30 6.69
C VAL A 752 -13.97 -36.93 6.56
N GLY A 753 -14.01 -36.36 5.35
CA GLY A 753 -14.73 -35.11 5.09
C GLY A 753 -16.24 -35.23 5.28
N ALA A 754 -16.85 -36.33 4.83
CA ALA A 754 -18.27 -36.63 5.04
C ALA A 754 -18.58 -36.77 6.53
N LEU A 755 -17.75 -37.53 7.27
CA LEU A 755 -17.87 -37.72 8.71
C LEU A 755 -17.68 -36.41 9.49
N ALA A 756 -16.75 -35.54 9.05
CA ALA A 756 -16.63 -34.20 9.59
C ALA A 756 -17.92 -33.41 9.35
N GLY A 757 -18.51 -33.51 8.15
CA GLY A 757 -19.83 -32.93 7.83
C GLY A 757 -20.96 -33.44 8.74
N VAL A 758 -20.98 -34.74 9.08
CA VAL A 758 -21.93 -35.33 10.05
C VAL A 758 -21.67 -34.84 11.48
N TRP A 759 -20.39 -34.80 11.88
CA TRP A 759 -19.99 -34.35 13.22
C TRP A 759 -20.39 -32.89 13.46
N PHE A 760 -20.18 -32.02 12.46
CA PHE A 760 -20.62 -30.63 12.47
C PHE A 760 -22.16 -30.49 12.59
N ASP A 761 -22.96 -31.43 12.08
CA ASP A 761 -24.41 -31.41 12.27
C ASP A 761 -24.82 -31.89 13.69
N SER A 762 -24.11 -32.90 14.22
CA SER A 762 -24.47 -33.57 15.48
C SER A 762 -24.22 -32.77 16.77
N GLU A 763 -23.25 -31.85 16.78
CA GLU A 763 -22.96 -31.01 17.96
C GLU A 763 -23.87 -29.77 18.09
N GLY A 764 -24.93 -29.67 17.27
CA GLY A 764 -25.83 -28.51 17.29
C GLY A 764 -25.19 -27.24 16.74
N TRP A 765 -24.13 -27.38 15.92
CA TRP A 765 -23.52 -26.24 15.23
C TRP A 765 -24.46 -25.76 14.13
N PRO A 766 -24.52 -24.45 13.82
CA PRO A 766 -25.66 -23.82 13.18
C PRO A 766 -25.61 -23.90 11.65
N LEU A 767 -25.24 -25.06 11.10
CA LEU A 767 -25.47 -25.39 9.71
C LEU A 767 -26.90 -25.96 9.60
N ARG A 768 -27.93 -25.10 9.58
CA ARG A 768 -29.29 -25.53 9.21
C ARG A 768 -29.40 -25.81 7.69
N GLY A 769 -28.54 -26.68 7.18
CA GLY A 769 -28.73 -27.40 5.92
C GLY A 769 -29.38 -28.75 6.19
N SER A 770 -29.87 -29.45 5.16
CA SER A 770 -30.18 -30.87 5.35
C SER A 770 -28.89 -31.62 5.67
N LEU A 771 -28.89 -32.66 6.52
CA LEU A 771 -27.69 -33.46 6.81
C LEU A 771 -26.97 -33.93 5.53
N ALA A 772 -27.70 -34.13 4.44
CA ALA A 772 -27.15 -34.44 3.12
C ALA A 772 -26.26 -33.32 2.54
N ASP A 773 -26.62 -32.05 2.75
CA ASP A 773 -25.88 -30.88 2.28
C ASP A 773 -24.51 -30.78 2.99
N CYS A 774 -24.50 -30.94 4.32
CA CYS A 774 -23.29 -30.91 5.13
C CYS A 774 -22.34 -32.07 4.78
N VAL A 775 -22.90 -33.26 4.56
CA VAL A 775 -22.14 -34.44 4.13
C VAL A 775 -21.54 -34.25 2.74
N LEU A 776 -22.28 -33.68 1.78
CA LEU A 776 -21.81 -33.43 0.41
C LEU A 776 -20.67 -32.41 0.37
N VAL A 777 -20.81 -31.30 1.09
CA VAL A 777 -19.76 -30.25 1.16
C VAL A 777 -18.53 -30.79 1.91
N GLY A 778 -18.74 -31.46 3.04
CA GLY A 778 -17.68 -32.09 3.81
C GLY A 778 -16.90 -33.11 2.99
N ALA A 779 -17.59 -34.00 2.27
CA ALA A 779 -16.97 -34.99 1.40
C ALA A 779 -16.14 -34.36 0.28
N ALA A 780 -16.66 -33.32 -0.38
CA ALA A 780 -15.94 -32.62 -1.45
C ALA A 780 -14.69 -31.89 -0.92
N ALA A 781 -14.79 -31.24 0.24
CA ALA A 781 -13.67 -30.55 0.87
C ALA A 781 -12.58 -31.53 1.32
N GLY A 782 -12.96 -32.63 1.99
CA GLY A 782 -12.04 -33.69 2.40
C GLY A 782 -11.33 -34.35 1.22
N TYR A 783 -12.03 -34.56 0.11
CA TYR A 783 -11.45 -35.05 -1.13
C TYR A 783 -10.46 -34.05 -1.76
N ALA A 784 -10.82 -32.77 -1.82
CA ALA A 784 -9.94 -31.73 -2.36
C ALA A 784 -8.65 -31.62 -1.54
N CYS A 785 -8.73 -31.72 -0.21
CA CYS A 785 -7.57 -31.79 0.67
C CYS A 785 -6.73 -33.05 0.40
N ALA A 786 -7.34 -34.23 0.27
CA ALA A 786 -6.59 -35.46 -0.03
C ALA A 786 -5.90 -35.40 -1.39
N ALA A 787 -6.60 -34.93 -2.43
CA ALA A 787 -6.06 -34.74 -3.77
C ALA A 787 -4.88 -33.75 -3.76
N PHE A 788 -5.00 -32.67 -2.98
CA PHE A 788 -3.97 -31.66 -2.83
C PHE A 788 -2.62 -32.22 -2.37
N PHE A 789 -2.63 -33.14 -1.41
CA PHE A 789 -1.40 -33.72 -0.86
C PHE A 789 -0.90 -34.93 -1.67
N LEU A 790 -1.79 -35.70 -2.29
CA LEU A 790 -1.42 -36.97 -2.94
C LEU A 790 -0.92 -36.83 -4.37
N LEU A 791 -1.56 -36.00 -5.20
CA LEU A 791 -1.18 -35.82 -6.60
C LEU A 791 0.30 -35.43 -6.78
N PRO A 792 0.84 -34.46 -6.01
CA PRO A 792 2.25 -34.12 -6.00
C PRO A 792 3.18 -35.31 -5.73
N VAL A 793 2.86 -36.11 -4.71
CA VAL A 793 3.65 -37.26 -4.27
C VAL A 793 3.63 -38.36 -5.32
N HIS A 794 2.46 -38.63 -5.92
CA HIS A 794 2.31 -39.61 -7.00
C HIS A 794 3.15 -39.25 -8.22
N VAL A 795 3.04 -38.00 -8.66
CA VAL A 795 3.78 -37.48 -9.81
C VAL A 795 5.30 -37.58 -9.58
N GLN A 796 5.77 -37.18 -8.40
CA GLN A 796 7.18 -37.29 -8.03
C GLN A 796 7.65 -38.76 -7.99
N THR A 797 6.85 -39.67 -7.42
CA THR A 797 7.21 -41.09 -7.29
C THR A 797 7.35 -41.78 -8.65
N ILE A 798 6.44 -41.48 -9.60
CA ILE A 798 6.50 -42.02 -10.97
C ILE A 798 7.74 -41.51 -11.68
N ALA A 799 7.99 -40.20 -11.58
CA ALA A 799 9.14 -39.59 -12.22
C ALA A 799 10.48 -40.09 -11.65
N THR A 800 10.57 -40.37 -10.35
CA THR A 800 11.76 -41.01 -9.75
C THR A 800 11.93 -42.46 -10.22
N ARG A 801 10.84 -43.25 -10.30
CA ARG A 801 10.90 -44.66 -10.76
C ARG A 801 11.29 -44.80 -12.23
N ARG A 802 10.89 -43.85 -13.07
CA ARG A 802 11.17 -43.83 -14.51
C ARG A 802 12.47 -43.08 -14.86
N ASN A 803 13.26 -42.66 -13.86
CA ASN A 803 14.47 -41.84 -14.03
C ASN A 803 14.25 -40.53 -14.81
N TRP A 804 13.05 -39.95 -14.70
CA TRP A 804 12.72 -38.65 -15.31
C TRP A 804 13.19 -37.45 -14.47
N LEU A 805 13.73 -37.68 -13.27
CA LEU A 805 14.19 -36.65 -12.33
C LEU A 805 15.65 -36.85 -11.94
N THR A 806 16.46 -35.80 -12.12
CA THR A 806 17.80 -35.67 -11.51
C THR A 806 17.77 -34.89 -10.20
N THR A 807 16.72 -34.12 -9.93
CA THR A 807 16.53 -33.32 -8.69
C THR A 807 15.10 -33.41 -8.16
N PRO A 808 14.86 -33.42 -6.83
CA PRO A 808 13.52 -33.48 -6.26
C PRO A 808 12.69 -32.21 -6.56
N ILE A 809 11.41 -32.40 -6.90
CA ILE A 809 10.48 -31.31 -7.21
C ILE A 809 10.24 -30.49 -5.94
N SER A 810 10.60 -29.20 -5.97
CA SER A 810 10.28 -28.31 -4.85
C SER A 810 8.81 -27.86 -4.94
N TRP A 811 7.91 -28.57 -4.25
CA TRP A 811 6.49 -28.20 -4.12
C TRP A 811 6.27 -26.95 -3.24
N ARG A 812 7.22 -26.01 -3.21
CA ARG A 812 7.18 -24.77 -2.41
C ARG A 812 5.92 -23.93 -2.68
N GLU A 813 5.27 -24.15 -3.81
CA GLU A 813 4.06 -23.47 -4.28
C GLU A 813 2.75 -23.95 -3.60
N GLY A 814 2.76 -25.08 -2.89
CA GLY A 814 1.58 -25.69 -2.27
C GLY A 814 1.25 -25.24 -0.84
N ARG A 815 1.95 -24.26 -0.24
CA ARG A 815 1.67 -23.86 1.15
C ARG A 815 0.62 -22.75 1.30
N ALA A 816 0.40 -21.93 0.25
CA ALA A 816 -0.59 -20.85 0.27
C ALA A 816 -2.07 -21.30 0.33
N PRO A 817 -2.49 -22.41 -0.34
CA PRO A 817 -3.89 -22.83 -0.34
C PRO A 817 -4.40 -23.31 1.02
N ALA A 818 -3.53 -23.84 1.90
CA ALA A 818 -3.92 -24.27 3.24
C ALA A 818 -4.45 -23.10 4.09
N GLY A 819 -3.85 -21.92 3.96
CA GLY A 819 -4.34 -20.71 4.62
C GLY A 819 -5.73 -20.30 4.13
N PHE A 820 -6.02 -20.44 2.83
CA PHE A 820 -7.34 -20.17 2.26
C PHE A 820 -8.40 -21.19 2.67
N VAL A 821 -8.02 -22.47 2.85
CA VAL A 821 -8.93 -23.51 3.35
C VAL A 821 -9.27 -23.26 4.82
N VAL A 822 -8.28 -22.95 5.66
CA VAL A 822 -8.49 -22.62 7.08
C VAL A 822 -9.28 -21.32 7.25
N PHE A 823 -8.94 -20.28 6.47
CA PHE A 823 -9.62 -18.98 6.53
C PHE A 823 -11.05 -19.04 5.97
N GLY A 824 -11.26 -19.81 4.89
CA GLY A 824 -12.58 -20.08 4.33
C GLY A 824 -13.47 -20.84 5.30
N ALA A 825 -12.93 -21.84 6.01
CA ALA A 825 -13.62 -22.57 7.05
C ALA A 825 -13.97 -21.69 8.27
N LEU A 826 -13.04 -20.84 8.73
CA LEU A 826 -13.26 -19.88 9.82
C LEU A 826 -14.36 -18.84 9.50
N LEU A 827 -14.41 -18.35 8.26
CA LEU A 827 -15.46 -17.41 7.82
C LEU A 827 -16.82 -18.09 7.71
N LEU A 828 -16.89 -19.30 7.15
CA LEU A 828 -18.11 -20.13 7.11
C LEU A 828 -18.65 -20.42 8.52
N GLN A 829 -17.74 -20.71 9.46
CA GLN A 829 -18.05 -20.91 10.87
C GLN A 829 -18.64 -19.64 11.51
N ARG A 830 -18.10 -18.44 11.24
CA ARG A 830 -18.62 -17.22 11.86
C ARG A 830 -19.96 -16.77 11.29
N THR A 831 -20.18 -16.95 9.98
CA THR A 831 -21.47 -16.61 9.33
C THR A 831 -22.64 -17.47 9.80
N THR A 832 -22.36 -18.70 10.24
CA THR A 832 -23.38 -19.60 10.76
C THR A 832 -23.68 -19.32 12.23
N LEU A 833 -22.68 -18.88 13.01
CA LEU A 833 -22.81 -18.60 14.45
C LEU A 833 -23.72 -17.40 14.82
N THR A 834 -24.08 -16.51 13.89
CA THR A 834 -24.85 -15.29 14.23
C THR A 834 -26.33 -15.54 14.56
N GLY A 835 -26.85 -16.78 14.42
CA GLY A 835 -28.10 -17.22 15.05
C GLY A 835 -29.38 -16.46 14.66
N GLN A 836 -29.32 -15.46 13.77
CA GLN A 836 -30.49 -14.72 13.33
C GLN A 836 -31.27 -15.55 12.32
N SER A 837 -32.56 -15.78 12.62
CA SER A 837 -33.44 -16.51 11.72
C SER A 837 -33.47 -15.81 10.36
N THR A 838 -33.20 -16.55 9.30
CA THR A 838 -33.21 -16.10 7.91
C THR A 838 -34.57 -15.53 7.47
N GLY A 839 -35.65 -15.75 8.23
CA GLY A 839 -37.01 -15.31 7.90
C GLY A 839 -37.24 -13.79 7.96
N SER A 840 -36.60 -13.06 8.88
CA SER A 840 -36.74 -11.59 8.99
C SER A 840 -35.62 -10.82 8.28
N LEU A 841 -34.64 -11.52 7.72
CA LEU A 841 -33.50 -10.96 6.99
C LEU A 841 -33.78 -10.79 5.48
N PHE A 842 -34.91 -11.31 4.97
CA PHE A 842 -35.29 -11.21 3.56
C PHE A 842 -35.93 -9.86 3.16
N GLU A 843 -36.38 -9.05 4.13
CA GLU A 843 -36.86 -7.68 3.84
C GLU A 843 -35.71 -6.70 3.54
N GLN A 844 -34.45 -7.06 3.84
CA GLN A 844 -33.28 -6.18 3.65
C GLN A 844 -32.51 -6.40 2.34
N GLY A 845 -32.94 -7.32 1.48
CA GLY A 845 -32.36 -7.54 0.16
C GLY A 845 -30.97 -8.19 0.16
N PHE A 846 -30.62 -8.81 -0.96
CA PHE A 846 -29.38 -9.57 -1.14
C PHE A 846 -28.14 -8.68 -1.15
N PRO A 847 -27.14 -8.84 -0.27
CA PRO A 847 -26.88 -10.04 0.50
C PRO A 847 -27.18 -9.87 2.00
N PRO A 848 -28.08 -10.68 2.60
CA PRO A 848 -27.93 -11.06 4.00
C PRO A 848 -26.74 -12.03 4.11
N SER A 849 -25.92 -11.86 5.15
CA SER A 849 -24.94 -12.76 5.83
C SER A 849 -24.24 -13.96 5.15
N GLY A 850 -24.69 -14.51 4.01
CA GLY A 850 -24.12 -15.67 3.30
C GLY A 850 -23.17 -15.34 2.14
N TRP A 851 -22.93 -14.06 1.83
CA TRP A 851 -21.94 -13.65 0.82
C TRP A 851 -20.50 -14.13 1.07
N PRO A 852 -20.04 -14.34 2.33
CA PRO A 852 -18.75 -14.96 2.60
C PRO A 852 -18.63 -16.31 1.92
N VAL A 853 -19.71 -17.09 1.83
CA VAL A 853 -19.71 -18.41 1.20
C VAL A 853 -19.49 -18.30 -0.31
N PHE A 854 -20.19 -17.40 -1.02
CA PHE A 854 -20.01 -17.27 -2.48
C PHE A 854 -18.64 -16.71 -2.86
N PHE A 855 -18.16 -15.69 -2.15
CA PHE A 855 -16.83 -15.12 -2.41
C PHE A 855 -15.72 -16.11 -2.05
N VAL A 856 -15.83 -16.81 -0.91
CA VAL A 856 -14.90 -17.86 -0.50
C VAL A 856 -14.94 -19.03 -1.47
N VAL A 857 -16.11 -19.49 -1.90
CA VAL A 857 -16.25 -20.58 -2.89
C VAL A 857 -15.69 -20.15 -4.25
N SER A 858 -15.92 -18.91 -4.69
CA SER A 858 -15.36 -18.41 -5.95
C SER A 858 -13.84 -18.29 -5.88
N ALA A 859 -13.30 -17.74 -4.78
CA ALA A 859 -11.87 -17.70 -4.52
C ALA A 859 -11.27 -19.11 -4.41
N TRP A 860 -12.00 -20.05 -3.79
CA TRP A 860 -11.61 -21.45 -3.65
C TRP A 860 -11.57 -22.15 -5.01
N VAL A 861 -12.58 -21.97 -5.86
CA VAL A 861 -12.59 -22.48 -7.25
C VAL A 861 -11.45 -21.88 -8.07
N ILE A 862 -11.15 -20.59 -7.93
CA ILE A 862 -10.03 -19.95 -8.64
C ILE A 862 -8.68 -20.54 -8.19
N VAL A 863 -8.44 -20.64 -6.88
CA VAL A 863 -7.21 -21.23 -6.32
C VAL A 863 -7.10 -22.71 -6.70
N TRP A 864 -8.21 -23.44 -6.67
CA TRP A 864 -8.28 -24.84 -7.04
C TRP A 864 -7.97 -25.05 -8.53
N VAL A 865 -8.52 -24.21 -9.42
CA VAL A 865 -8.20 -24.23 -10.86
C VAL A 865 -6.73 -23.88 -11.12
N GLN A 866 -6.18 -22.88 -10.43
CA GLN A 866 -4.76 -22.53 -10.55
C GLN A 866 -3.85 -23.68 -10.10
N TRP A 867 -4.23 -24.39 -9.04
CA TRP A 867 -3.51 -25.56 -8.55
C TRP A 867 -3.61 -26.75 -9.50
N VAL A 868 -4.79 -27.07 -10.03
CA VAL A 868 -4.94 -28.13 -11.04
C VAL A 868 -4.09 -27.80 -12.28
N ALA A 869 -4.08 -26.54 -12.71
CA ALA A 869 -3.25 -26.10 -13.83
C ALA A 869 -1.74 -26.24 -13.56
N SER A 870 -1.26 -25.95 -12.34
CA SER A 870 0.16 -26.13 -11.99
C SER A 870 0.56 -27.60 -11.96
N VAL A 871 -0.30 -28.47 -11.42
CA VAL A 871 -0.10 -29.93 -11.43
C VAL A 871 -0.05 -30.47 -12.87
N GLN A 872 -0.95 -30.03 -13.75
CA GLN A 872 -0.96 -30.43 -15.16
C GLN A 872 0.29 -29.93 -15.90
N GLY A 873 0.75 -28.72 -15.61
CA GLY A 873 2.00 -28.16 -16.15
C GLY A 873 3.23 -28.97 -15.73
N ALA A 874 3.32 -29.31 -14.45
CA ALA A 874 4.41 -30.13 -13.90
C ALA A 874 4.47 -31.53 -14.54
N VAL A 875 3.34 -32.17 -14.83
CA VAL A 875 3.30 -33.46 -15.53
C VAL A 875 3.88 -33.36 -16.95
N ASN A 876 3.57 -32.31 -17.69
CA ASN A 876 4.15 -32.09 -19.02
C ASN A 876 5.65 -31.79 -18.93
N GLU A 877 6.08 -31.01 -17.93
CA GLU A 877 7.49 -30.70 -17.69
C GLU A 877 8.33 -31.93 -17.37
N LEU A 878 7.78 -32.84 -16.57
CA LEU A 878 8.43 -34.11 -16.18
C LEU A 878 8.59 -35.08 -17.36
N ALA A 879 7.65 -35.08 -18.31
CA ALA A 879 7.74 -35.93 -19.49
C ALA A 879 8.81 -35.47 -20.49
N ILE A 880 9.09 -34.15 -20.53
CA ILE A 880 10.04 -33.56 -21.47
C ILE A 880 11.49 -33.70 -20.96
N GLY A 881 11.68 -33.95 -19.66
CA GLY A 881 12.99 -33.84 -18.99
C GLY A 881 13.34 -32.36 -18.85
N GLY A 882 13.77 -31.91 -17.66
CA GLY A 882 13.96 -30.48 -17.35
C GLY A 882 14.99 -29.71 -18.19
N GLU A 883 15.54 -30.30 -19.25
CA GLU A 883 16.44 -29.65 -20.20
C GLU A 883 15.62 -29.03 -21.35
N GLY A 884 15.59 -27.69 -21.40
CA GLY A 884 15.18 -26.96 -22.61
C GLY A 884 14.00 -26.01 -22.49
N TYR A 885 13.46 -25.77 -21.29
CA TYR A 885 12.65 -24.57 -21.07
C TYR A 885 13.34 -23.65 -20.08
N GLU A 886 14.30 -22.89 -20.60
CA GLU A 886 14.40 -21.53 -20.12
C GLU A 886 13.01 -20.92 -20.32
N PRO A 887 12.43 -20.22 -19.33
CA PRO A 887 11.39 -19.23 -19.63
C PRO A 887 11.87 -18.43 -20.84
N PRO A 888 11.01 -17.75 -21.62
CA PRO A 888 11.54 -16.65 -22.37
C PRO A 888 12.19 -15.71 -21.33
N GLU A 889 13.49 -15.88 -21.10
CA GLU A 889 14.34 -14.87 -20.51
C GLU A 889 13.97 -13.65 -21.30
N GLU A 890 13.66 -12.60 -20.54
CA GLU A 890 13.86 -11.23 -20.95
C GLU A 890 14.30 -11.17 -22.42
N LYS A 891 13.32 -11.14 -23.34
CA LYS A 891 13.61 -10.57 -24.64
C LYS A 891 13.86 -9.09 -24.34
N THR A 892 15.04 -8.82 -23.81
CA THR A 892 15.84 -7.64 -24.07
C THR A 892 15.68 -7.39 -25.56
N HIS A 893 14.78 -6.46 -25.87
CA HIS A 893 14.98 -5.50 -26.94
C HIS A 893 15.63 -6.01 -28.23
N LEU A 894 15.09 -7.06 -28.86
CA LEU A 894 15.35 -7.31 -30.28
C LEU A 894 14.09 -7.82 -30.97
N ALA A 895 13.01 -7.04 -30.88
CA ALA A 895 12.24 -6.77 -32.08
C ALA A 895 12.92 -5.59 -32.80
N ALA A 896 14.18 -5.79 -33.19
CA ALA A 896 14.63 -5.18 -34.41
C ALA A 896 13.67 -5.75 -35.46
N ARG A 897 12.69 -4.95 -35.88
CA ARG A 897 12.30 -4.99 -37.28
C ARG A 897 13.64 -5.08 -38.01
N GLU A 898 13.82 -6.12 -38.81
CA GLU A 898 14.77 -6.10 -39.91
C GLU A 898 14.40 -4.90 -40.80
N VAL A 899 14.76 -3.70 -40.36
CA VAL A 899 15.13 -2.64 -41.27
C VAL A 899 16.47 -3.13 -41.74
N ALA A 900 16.49 -3.74 -42.91
CA ALA A 900 17.70 -3.94 -43.67
C ALA A 900 18.40 -2.58 -43.76
N VAL A 901 19.31 -2.32 -42.82
CA VAL A 901 20.28 -1.25 -42.97
C VAL A 901 21.20 -1.79 -44.05
N ALA A 902 20.96 -1.33 -45.28
CA ALA A 902 21.87 -1.54 -46.37
C ALA A 902 23.24 -1.06 -45.91
N VAL A 903 24.15 -2.00 -45.70
CA VAL A 903 25.58 -1.70 -45.60
C VAL A 903 25.93 -1.02 -46.92
N PRO A 904 26.40 0.24 -46.93
CA PRO A 904 26.95 0.81 -48.15
C PRO A 904 28.21 0.02 -48.44
N THR A 905 28.13 -0.88 -49.41
CA THR A 905 29.31 -1.43 -50.07
C THR A 905 30.06 -0.24 -50.63
N GLY A 906 31.26 0.01 -50.11
CA GLY A 906 32.19 0.98 -50.66
C GLY A 906 32.36 0.71 -52.14
N GLY A 907 31.83 1.63 -52.95
CA GLY A 907 32.15 1.80 -54.35
C GLY A 907 32.84 3.14 -54.47
N SER A 908 34.10 3.09 -54.90
CA SER A 908 34.87 4.21 -55.41
C SER A 908 34.10 4.97 -56.48
N GLU A 909 33.88 6.27 -56.28
CA GLU A 909 34.19 7.38 -57.21
C GLU A 909 33.84 8.73 -56.56
#